data_AF-A0A7R9Q0T4-F1
#
_entry.id   AF-A0A7R9Q0T4-F1
#
_cell.length_a   1.000
_cell.length_b   1.000
_cell.length_c   1.000
_cell.angle_alpha   90.00
_cell.angle_beta   90.00
_cell.angle_gamma   90.00
#
_symmetry.space_group_name_H-M   'P 1'
#
loop_
_entity.id
_entity.type
_entity.pdbx_description
1 polymer ?
#
loop_
_entity_poly.entity_id
_entity_poly.type
_entity_poly.pdbx_seq_one_letter_code
_entity_poly.pdbx_strand_id
1 'polypeptide(L)'
;PLPPEEDIPPKKTMPLERTTPMASPTEEQQEKLLDDSLGVVKVQSFQMKCCLDKGKLMEALKHASNMLSELRTSLLSPKSYYELYMSVTDQLRHLEMYLLDEFQRGRKMADLYELVQYAGNIIPRLYLLITVGLVYMKTTPGCRKDILKDLVEMCRGVQHPLRGLFLRNYLLQSCRNVLPDVTEDVILSSGDVKEDRPGCVQDSIDFILLNFAEMNKLWVRMQHIGHTREKDRREKERLELRLLVGTNLVRLSQLESVDLEVYKKVVLPGILEQVVSCRDSIAQEYLMECLIQVFPDEFHLATLQPFLSSCAQLTQNVNVKNIIIALIDRLAMSKDIELPADLFDIFAKQISQIITTRNDISLEDIVLMKGSLINFSLKKISDVSKREESVNCVLDNALTVIKDKNQTNVPLRSNLGKELFKFFKLPLNCGSTNGVTGLSPIKMSLKLKAYKDLLKQTAAYDLHKEVTLSLINSALEHNTDVEAVAEEDRLSRAEIETFLSEICDPLINGKNGDIGVIDENDEDFIDEQLLLSRFIHFLFLPQAMQESEHTGNYFLLLKAFRKTLAAGGPKRIRYTYPSLVFEAFKLALRFSAEGQSAADGEDKDDKWEKKCQLVFQFVNKMIGSLMKESNCCELCLKLYLQSAQNAAKTGVENRETIAYEFISQAFSIYEEEINDSKSQLFCLLLIISTVKDIEFEIEDNYSPLKSQCCLNGAKLVKKSDQIRAILAASLLYVNNKTNEVESELMKCINKCCKIASNVLDVELQLQLYVEILSHLTLLLRLNNKDIEEVCMKLVEKIDEQSKETALSELIERQYINNISLLKHKDIVKSND
;
A
#
# COMPACT_ATOMS: atom_id res chain seq x y z
N PRO A 1 90.33 5.96 2.98
CA PRO A 1 91.31 6.67 2.13
C PRO A 1 90.57 7.55 1.11
N LEU A 2 90.65 8.86 1.34
CA LEU A 2 90.19 9.99 0.50
C LEU A 2 90.65 9.84 -0.99
N PRO A 3 90.07 10.56 -1.98
CA PRO A 3 89.51 11.92 -1.85
C PRO A 3 88.22 12.27 -2.64
N PRO A 4 87.70 13.51 -2.41
CA PRO A 4 86.49 14.09 -3.00
C PRO A 4 86.78 14.96 -4.23
N GLU A 5 85.75 15.33 -4.99
CA GLU A 5 85.81 16.46 -5.92
C GLU A 5 84.63 17.43 -5.71
N GLU A 6 85.00 18.70 -5.80
CA GLU A 6 84.32 19.90 -5.38
C GLU A 6 83.25 20.41 -6.38
N ASP A 7 82.44 21.30 -5.84
CA ASP A 7 81.39 22.11 -6.44
C ASP A 7 81.73 22.86 -7.73
N ILE A 8 80.76 22.87 -8.66
CA ILE A 8 80.52 23.99 -9.60
C ILE A 8 79.00 24.31 -9.58
N PRO A 9 78.59 25.58 -9.40
CA PRO A 9 77.22 25.96 -9.04
C PRO A 9 76.24 25.97 -10.22
N PRO A 10 74.91 25.85 -9.98
CA PRO A 10 73.92 25.82 -11.04
C PRO A 10 73.72 27.20 -11.68
N LYS A 11 73.87 27.25 -13.01
CA LYS A 11 73.42 28.37 -13.84
C LYS A 11 71.89 28.50 -13.74
N LYS A 12 71.44 29.71 -13.37
CA LYS A 12 70.07 30.21 -13.40
C LYS A 12 69.25 29.62 -14.56
N THR A 13 68.35 28.69 -14.26
CA THR A 13 67.17 28.43 -15.09
C THR A 13 66.15 29.53 -14.81
N MET A 14 65.75 30.22 -15.87
CA MET A 14 64.62 31.15 -15.86
C MET A 14 63.39 30.41 -15.29
N PRO A 15 62.58 31.04 -14.44
CA PRO A 15 61.36 30.40 -13.98
C PRO A 15 60.45 30.19 -15.18
N LEU A 16 60.22 28.92 -15.56
CA LEU A 16 59.02 28.54 -16.30
C LEU A 16 57.84 29.12 -15.53
N GLU A 17 57.10 30.01 -16.18
CA GLU A 17 55.87 30.56 -15.67
C GLU A 17 55.03 29.42 -15.10
N ARG A 18 54.84 29.45 -13.77
CA ARG A 18 53.81 28.66 -13.12
C ARG A 18 52.51 29.12 -13.74
N THR A 19 51.95 28.32 -14.66
CA THR A 19 50.56 28.46 -15.08
C THR A 19 49.71 28.35 -13.81
N THR A 20 49.22 29.50 -13.35
CA THR A 20 48.21 29.61 -12.32
C THR A 20 47.06 28.66 -12.65
N PRO A 21 46.46 27.98 -11.65
CA PRO A 21 45.37 27.04 -11.89
C PRO A 21 44.19 27.81 -12.46
N MET A 22 43.90 27.61 -13.76
CA MET A 22 42.66 28.12 -14.33
C MET A 22 41.50 27.46 -13.58
N ALA A 23 40.69 28.29 -12.93
CA ALA A 23 39.39 27.88 -12.44
C ALA A 23 38.60 27.24 -13.61
N SER A 24 37.82 26.22 -13.30
CA SER A 24 36.94 25.60 -14.30
C SER A 24 36.01 26.67 -14.91
N PRO A 25 35.82 26.67 -16.23
CA PRO A 25 35.04 27.69 -16.90
C PRO A 25 33.59 27.69 -16.40
N THR A 26 33.06 28.88 -16.12
CA THR A 26 31.66 29.11 -15.72
C THR A 26 30.72 28.67 -16.86
N GLU A 27 29.43 28.38 -16.57
CA GLU A 27 28.46 27.96 -17.61
C GLU A 27 28.40 28.95 -18.79
N GLU A 28 28.42 30.26 -18.54
CA GLU A 28 28.48 31.30 -19.60
C GLU A 28 29.76 31.26 -20.44
N GLN A 29 30.88 30.79 -19.87
CA GLN A 29 32.15 30.63 -20.61
C GLN A 29 32.13 29.35 -21.45
N GLN A 30 31.43 28.31 -21.00
CA GLN A 30 31.20 27.09 -21.79
C GLN A 30 30.34 27.37 -23.02
N GLU A 31 29.27 28.16 -22.88
CA GLU A 31 28.40 28.53 -24.00
C GLU A 31 29.16 29.33 -25.06
N LYS A 32 29.96 30.33 -24.66
CA LYS A 32 30.78 31.10 -25.61
C LYS A 32 31.78 30.23 -26.36
N LEU A 33 32.49 29.34 -25.66
CA LEU A 33 33.43 28.40 -26.28
C LEU A 33 32.73 27.46 -27.26
N LEU A 34 31.51 27.03 -26.95
CA LEU A 34 30.70 26.19 -27.82
C LEU A 34 30.26 26.96 -29.07
N ASP A 35 29.75 28.18 -28.92
CA ASP A 35 29.30 29.03 -30.02
C ASP A 35 30.43 29.36 -30.99
N ASP A 36 31.63 29.64 -30.47
CA ASP A 36 32.82 29.89 -31.29
C ASP A 36 33.17 28.66 -32.15
N SER A 37 33.23 27.47 -31.54
CA SER A 37 33.48 26.22 -32.28
C SER A 37 32.35 25.89 -33.27
N LEU A 38 31.09 26.10 -32.90
CA LEU A 38 29.95 25.91 -33.83
C LEU A 38 29.98 26.91 -34.98
N GLY A 39 30.42 28.14 -34.74
CA GLY A 39 30.64 29.15 -35.77
C GLY A 39 31.67 28.69 -36.80
N VAL A 40 32.81 28.15 -36.34
CA VAL A 40 33.84 27.57 -37.23
C VAL A 40 33.30 26.37 -38.00
N VAL A 41 32.56 25.46 -37.36
CA VAL A 41 31.94 24.30 -38.02
C VAL A 41 30.97 24.74 -39.12
N LYS A 42 30.14 25.77 -38.89
CA LYS A 42 29.23 26.31 -39.91
C LYS A 42 29.98 26.88 -41.11
N VAL A 43 31.04 27.65 -40.88
CA VAL A 43 31.84 28.23 -41.97
C VAL A 43 32.54 27.13 -42.79
N GLN A 44 33.20 26.18 -42.13
CA GLN A 44 33.93 25.11 -42.82
C GLN A 44 33.00 24.13 -43.52
N SER A 45 31.85 23.79 -42.92
CA SER A 45 30.86 22.91 -43.56
C SER A 45 30.18 23.55 -44.78
N PHE A 46 29.93 24.85 -44.75
CA PHE A 46 29.42 25.57 -45.93
C PHE A 46 30.43 25.54 -47.08
N GLN A 47 31.71 25.82 -46.79
CA GLN A 47 32.78 25.73 -47.79
C GLN A 47 32.97 24.31 -48.32
N MET A 48 32.89 23.30 -47.44
CA MET A 48 32.90 21.89 -47.81
C MET A 48 31.79 21.58 -48.84
N LYS A 49 30.53 21.92 -48.54
CA LYS A 49 29.40 21.70 -49.46
C LYS A 49 29.59 22.39 -50.81
N CYS A 50 30.02 23.65 -50.80
CA CYS A 50 30.32 24.38 -52.04
C CYS A 50 31.43 23.72 -52.88
N CYS A 51 32.44 23.13 -52.24
CA CYS A 51 33.50 22.39 -52.94
C CYS A 51 32.99 21.05 -53.48
N LEU A 52 32.09 20.37 -52.76
CA LEU A 52 31.42 19.14 -53.22
C LEU A 52 30.56 19.42 -54.47
N ASP A 53 29.76 20.49 -54.46
CA ASP A 53 28.94 20.89 -55.62
C ASP A 53 29.79 21.19 -56.87
N LYS A 54 31.01 21.71 -56.66
CA LYS A 54 31.99 22.00 -57.72
C LYS A 54 32.81 20.78 -58.15
N GLY A 55 32.56 19.59 -57.60
CA GLY A 55 33.30 18.36 -57.90
C GLY A 55 34.72 18.29 -57.32
N LYS A 56 35.11 19.25 -56.48
CA LYS A 56 36.47 19.37 -55.92
C LYS A 56 36.61 18.61 -54.60
N LEU A 57 36.72 17.28 -54.68
CA LEU A 57 36.77 16.40 -53.51
C LEU A 57 37.94 16.67 -52.55
N MET A 58 39.15 16.92 -53.07
CA MET A 58 40.33 17.13 -52.22
C MET A 58 40.24 18.43 -51.39
N GLU A 59 39.72 19.51 -52.00
CA GLU A 59 39.47 20.76 -51.29
C GLU A 59 38.36 20.56 -50.24
N ALA A 60 37.30 19.81 -50.58
CA ALA A 60 36.24 19.47 -49.63
C ALA A 60 36.75 18.67 -48.43
N LEU A 61 37.63 17.67 -48.65
CA LEU A 61 38.25 16.89 -47.56
C LEU A 61 39.15 17.75 -46.66
N LYS A 62 39.81 18.77 -47.22
CA LYS A 62 40.59 19.74 -46.43
C LYS A 62 39.68 20.58 -45.52
N HIS A 63 38.56 21.08 -46.03
CA HIS A 63 37.56 21.80 -45.24
C HIS A 63 36.90 20.88 -44.19
N ALA A 64 36.62 19.63 -44.53
CA ALA A 64 36.14 18.62 -43.58
C ALA A 64 37.17 18.35 -42.47
N SER A 65 38.47 18.28 -42.81
CA SER A 65 39.54 18.09 -41.83
C SER A 65 39.70 19.26 -40.87
N ASN A 66 39.54 20.49 -41.38
CA ASN A 66 39.54 21.71 -40.56
C ASN A 66 38.31 21.72 -39.63
N MET A 67 37.12 21.39 -40.13
CA MET A 67 35.91 21.25 -39.32
C MET A 67 36.09 20.21 -38.19
N LEU A 68 36.63 19.04 -38.51
CA LEU A 68 36.90 17.97 -37.55
C LEU A 68 38.00 18.31 -36.54
N SER A 69 38.81 19.33 -36.80
CA SER A 69 39.84 19.77 -35.87
C SER A 69 39.26 20.42 -34.61
N GLU A 70 38.03 20.95 -34.67
CA GLU A 70 37.29 21.48 -33.50
C GLU A 70 36.99 20.39 -32.46
N LEU A 71 36.77 19.14 -32.89
CA LEU A 71 36.59 17.98 -31.99
C LEU A 71 37.86 17.61 -31.19
N ARG A 72 38.98 18.31 -31.43
CA ARG A 72 40.22 18.14 -30.65
C ARG A 72 40.25 19.01 -29.40
N THR A 73 39.21 19.78 -29.10
CA THR A 73 39.15 20.54 -27.85
C THR A 73 39.05 19.61 -26.62
N SER A 74 39.61 20.03 -25.50
CA SER A 74 39.41 19.43 -24.16
C SER A 74 38.74 20.40 -23.18
N LEU A 75 38.42 21.61 -23.64
CA LEU A 75 37.89 22.67 -22.79
C LEU A 75 36.38 22.56 -22.60
N LEU A 76 35.69 21.83 -23.48
CA LEU A 76 34.23 21.68 -23.44
C LEU A 76 33.81 20.60 -22.44
N SER A 77 32.68 20.88 -21.77
CA SER A 77 31.93 19.90 -20.99
C SER A 77 31.41 18.77 -21.89
N PRO A 78 31.10 17.59 -21.33
CA PRO A 78 30.53 16.48 -22.11
C PRO A 78 29.24 16.82 -22.86
N LYS A 79 28.36 17.67 -22.30
CA LYS A 79 27.14 18.13 -22.97
C LYS A 79 27.44 19.04 -24.17
N SER A 80 28.24 20.07 -23.95
CA SER A 80 28.66 20.98 -25.01
C SER A 80 29.42 20.24 -26.11
N TYR A 81 30.27 19.27 -25.73
CA TYR A 81 30.95 18.41 -26.68
C TYR A 81 29.97 17.50 -27.46
N TYR A 82 28.93 16.98 -26.83
CA TYR A 82 27.88 16.22 -27.51
C TYR A 82 27.14 17.07 -28.55
N GLU A 83 26.80 18.32 -28.24
CA GLU A 83 26.16 19.22 -29.19
C GLU A 83 27.06 19.51 -30.40
N LEU A 84 28.35 19.82 -30.14
CA LEU A 84 29.35 19.98 -31.20
C LEU A 84 29.48 18.70 -32.05
N TYR A 85 29.54 17.53 -31.40
CA TYR A 85 29.57 16.22 -32.05
C TYR A 85 28.35 16.00 -32.96
N MET A 86 27.15 16.29 -32.47
CA MET A 86 25.92 16.15 -33.27
C MET A 86 25.93 17.08 -34.49
N SER A 87 26.35 18.33 -34.32
CA SER A 87 26.48 19.26 -35.45
C SER A 87 27.49 18.77 -36.48
N VAL A 88 28.66 18.28 -36.06
CA VAL A 88 29.72 17.82 -36.97
C VAL A 88 29.31 16.53 -37.69
N THR A 89 28.72 15.57 -36.98
CA THR A 89 28.29 14.29 -37.58
C THR A 89 27.17 14.48 -38.60
N ASP A 90 26.25 15.43 -38.40
CA ASP A 90 25.26 15.80 -39.40
C ASP A 90 25.92 16.34 -40.69
N GLN A 91 26.96 17.15 -40.56
CA GLN A 91 27.71 17.62 -41.73
C GLN A 91 28.48 16.49 -42.45
N LEU A 92 29.02 15.51 -41.69
CA LEU A 92 29.68 14.35 -42.29
C LEU A 92 28.72 13.43 -43.05
N ARG A 93 27.43 13.35 -42.68
CA ARG A 93 26.43 12.60 -43.45
C ARG A 93 26.25 13.14 -44.87
N HIS A 94 26.33 14.47 -45.05
CA HIS A 94 26.32 15.05 -46.39
C HIS A 94 27.54 14.61 -47.22
N LEU A 95 28.71 14.53 -46.59
CA LEU A 95 29.92 14.03 -47.24
C LEU A 95 29.78 12.53 -47.57
N GLU A 96 29.22 11.73 -46.67
CA GLU A 96 28.94 10.30 -46.90
C GLU A 96 28.04 10.10 -48.13
N MET A 97 26.91 10.81 -48.20
CA MET A 97 25.96 10.71 -49.31
C MET A 97 26.61 11.07 -50.65
N TYR A 98 27.40 12.15 -50.68
CA TYR A 98 28.13 12.54 -51.87
C TYR A 98 29.15 11.48 -52.31
N LEU A 99 29.86 10.86 -51.36
CA LEU A 99 30.83 9.79 -51.65
C LEU A 99 30.16 8.53 -52.21
N LEU A 100 28.93 8.21 -51.78
CA LEU A 100 28.14 7.10 -52.34
C LEU A 100 27.75 7.38 -53.80
N ASP A 101 27.27 8.57 -54.11
CA ASP A 101 26.90 8.97 -55.48
C ASP A 101 28.12 8.98 -56.41
N GLU A 102 29.27 9.41 -55.90
CA GLU A 102 30.53 9.44 -56.64
C GLU A 102 31.16 8.07 -56.87
N PHE A 103 30.81 7.07 -56.05
CA PHE A 103 31.17 5.68 -56.33
C PHE A 103 30.43 5.15 -57.55
N GLN A 104 29.13 5.45 -57.66
CA GLN A 104 28.31 5.02 -58.80
C GLN A 104 28.85 5.59 -60.13
N ARG A 105 29.61 6.69 -60.06
CA ARG A 105 30.32 7.31 -61.19
C ARG A 105 31.67 6.65 -61.54
N GLY A 106 32.08 5.60 -60.83
CA GLY A 106 33.20 4.72 -61.21
C GLY A 106 34.56 5.01 -60.56
N ARG A 107 34.64 5.76 -59.45
CA ARG A 107 35.91 6.01 -58.74
C ARG A 107 36.30 4.85 -57.82
N LYS A 108 37.59 4.47 -57.82
CA LYS A 108 38.15 3.42 -56.94
C LYS A 108 38.23 3.90 -55.49
N MET A 109 37.60 3.17 -54.56
CA MET A 109 37.56 3.54 -53.14
C MET A 109 38.80 3.14 -52.33
N ALA A 110 39.58 2.17 -52.81
CA ALA A 110 40.83 1.76 -52.15
C ALA A 110 41.82 2.92 -52.02
N ASP A 111 42.03 3.67 -53.11
CA ASP A 111 42.92 4.84 -53.12
C ASP A 111 42.39 5.93 -52.18
N LEU A 112 41.06 6.09 -52.07
CA LEU A 112 40.45 7.08 -51.18
C LEU A 112 40.61 6.70 -49.70
N TYR A 113 40.54 5.40 -49.38
CA TYR A 113 40.78 4.88 -48.03
C TYR A 113 42.23 5.11 -47.57
N GLU A 114 43.20 5.07 -48.49
CA GLU A 114 44.58 5.47 -48.20
C GLU A 114 44.74 6.99 -48.10
N LEU A 115 44.16 7.75 -49.03
CA LEU A 115 44.31 9.21 -49.11
C LEU A 115 43.86 9.94 -47.84
N VAL A 116 42.74 9.51 -47.22
CA VAL A 116 42.26 10.13 -45.98
C VAL A 116 43.19 9.89 -44.79
N GLN A 117 44.07 8.89 -44.86
CA GLN A 117 45.06 8.61 -43.82
C GLN A 117 46.22 9.62 -43.80
N TYR A 118 46.46 10.35 -44.89
CA TYR A 118 47.47 11.41 -44.94
C TYR A 118 47.13 12.65 -44.10
N ALA A 119 45.90 12.74 -43.57
CA ALA A 119 45.53 13.80 -42.63
C ALA A 119 46.41 13.75 -41.37
N GLY A 120 47.20 14.79 -41.10
CA GLY A 120 48.21 14.78 -40.02
C GLY A 120 47.65 14.53 -38.61
N ASN A 121 46.47 15.07 -38.30
CA ASN A 121 45.83 14.92 -36.98
C ASN A 121 44.95 13.64 -36.91
N ILE A 122 45.10 12.88 -35.82
CA ILE A 122 44.42 11.58 -35.64
C ILE A 122 42.88 11.66 -35.61
N ILE A 123 42.29 12.68 -34.96
CA ILE A 123 40.83 12.80 -34.87
C ILE A 123 40.21 13.03 -36.25
N PRO A 124 40.58 14.08 -37.01
CA PRO A 124 40.12 14.23 -38.40
C PRO A 124 40.37 13.00 -39.27
N ARG A 125 41.55 12.38 -39.12
CA ARG A 125 41.91 11.17 -39.86
C ARG A 125 40.91 10.04 -39.63
N LEU A 126 40.63 9.70 -38.38
CA LEU A 126 39.76 8.55 -38.06
C LEU A 126 38.29 8.82 -38.41
N TYR A 127 37.76 10.02 -38.22
CA TYR A 127 36.39 10.34 -38.65
C TYR A 127 36.22 10.25 -40.18
N LEU A 128 37.19 10.76 -40.94
CA LEU A 128 37.18 10.62 -42.40
C LEU A 128 37.39 9.16 -42.82
N LEU A 129 38.28 8.44 -42.15
CA LEU A 129 38.54 7.01 -42.40
C LEU A 129 37.31 6.15 -42.15
N ILE A 130 36.55 6.40 -41.07
CA ILE A 130 35.29 5.70 -40.79
C ILE A 130 34.26 6.03 -41.87
N THR A 131 34.16 7.29 -42.30
CA THR A 131 33.18 7.71 -43.31
C THR A 131 33.48 7.09 -44.67
N VAL A 132 34.75 7.07 -45.10
CA VAL A 132 35.17 6.40 -46.35
C VAL A 132 35.09 4.89 -46.20
N GLY A 133 35.49 4.33 -45.06
CA GLY A 133 35.38 2.91 -44.76
C GLY A 133 33.94 2.42 -44.81
N LEU A 134 32.98 3.21 -44.33
CA LEU A 134 31.56 2.90 -44.44
C LEU A 134 31.09 2.79 -45.89
N VAL A 135 31.46 3.77 -46.73
CA VAL A 135 31.18 3.74 -48.17
C VAL A 135 31.82 2.52 -48.79
N TYR A 136 33.08 2.23 -48.44
CA TYR A 136 33.81 1.09 -48.98
C TYR A 136 33.16 -0.26 -48.63
N MET A 137 32.68 -0.42 -47.40
CA MET A 137 31.97 -1.64 -46.96
C MET A 137 30.55 -1.79 -47.58
N LYS A 138 29.92 -0.68 -47.99
CA LYS A 138 28.64 -0.70 -48.73
C LYS A 138 28.85 -1.12 -50.18
N THR A 139 29.97 -0.69 -50.78
CA THR A 139 30.24 -0.88 -52.21
C THR A 139 30.95 -2.19 -52.53
N THR A 140 31.79 -2.69 -51.62
CA THR A 140 32.58 -3.91 -51.81
C THR A 140 32.40 -4.84 -50.61
N PRO A 141 31.41 -5.74 -50.66
CA PRO A 141 31.03 -6.55 -49.50
C PRO A 141 32.13 -7.52 -49.05
N GLY A 142 32.99 -8.02 -49.96
CA GLY A 142 34.07 -8.96 -49.63
C GLY A 142 35.14 -8.40 -48.66
N CYS A 143 35.37 -7.09 -48.64
CA CYS A 143 36.37 -6.47 -47.75
C CYS A 143 35.82 -6.08 -46.37
N ARG A 144 34.54 -6.34 -46.09
CA ARG A 144 33.83 -5.85 -44.91
C ARG A 144 34.47 -6.32 -43.60
N LYS A 145 34.86 -7.59 -43.52
CA LYS A 145 35.52 -8.17 -42.34
C LYS A 145 36.83 -7.44 -42.02
N ASP A 146 37.69 -7.28 -43.01
CA ASP A 146 39.02 -6.69 -42.82
C ASP A 146 38.93 -5.21 -42.49
N ILE A 147 38.03 -4.46 -43.14
CA ILE A 147 37.82 -3.04 -42.84
C ILE A 147 37.24 -2.84 -41.43
N LEU A 148 36.25 -3.65 -41.02
CA LEU A 148 35.71 -3.56 -39.64
C LEU A 148 36.80 -3.81 -38.61
N LYS A 149 37.63 -4.83 -38.81
CA LYS A 149 38.75 -5.16 -37.92
C LYS A 149 39.80 -4.05 -37.92
N ASP A 150 40.16 -3.51 -39.08
CA ASP A 150 41.10 -2.39 -39.19
C ASP A 150 40.58 -1.14 -38.48
N LEU A 151 39.34 -0.72 -38.74
CA LEU A 151 38.74 0.47 -38.14
C LEU A 151 38.70 0.39 -36.60
N VAL A 152 38.29 -0.75 -36.01
CA VAL A 152 38.24 -0.90 -34.55
C VAL A 152 39.63 -0.93 -33.90
N GLU A 153 40.61 -1.51 -34.59
CA GLU A 153 42.01 -1.55 -34.18
C GLU A 153 42.66 -0.17 -34.26
N MET A 154 42.46 0.56 -35.36
CA MET A 154 42.96 1.92 -35.55
C MET A 154 42.34 2.91 -34.55
N CYS A 155 41.09 2.67 -34.13
CA CYS A 155 40.46 3.43 -33.04
C CYS A 155 41.14 3.25 -31.68
N ARG A 156 42.01 2.24 -31.47
CA ARG A 156 42.85 2.14 -30.26
C ARG A 156 43.87 3.28 -30.17
N GLY A 157 44.16 4.00 -31.27
CA GLY A 157 45.05 5.16 -31.24
C GLY A 157 44.53 6.33 -30.40
N VAL A 158 43.22 6.40 -30.12
CA VAL A 158 42.61 7.50 -29.34
C VAL A 158 42.28 7.02 -27.92
N GLN A 159 43.18 7.33 -26.98
CA GLN A 159 43.06 6.92 -25.57
C GLN A 159 42.40 7.97 -24.66
N HIS A 160 42.08 9.16 -25.18
CA HIS A 160 41.38 10.20 -24.42
C HIS A 160 39.90 9.82 -24.23
N PRO A 161 39.36 9.72 -22.99
CA PRO A 161 38.02 9.20 -22.75
C PRO A 161 36.89 9.87 -23.53
N LEU A 162 36.75 11.20 -23.43
CA LEU A 162 35.64 11.90 -24.09
C LEU A 162 35.66 11.72 -25.62
N ARG A 163 36.78 12.08 -26.25
CA ARG A 163 36.97 11.99 -27.71
C ARG A 163 36.90 10.55 -28.22
N GLY A 164 37.47 9.60 -27.49
CA GLY A 164 37.47 8.19 -27.83
C GLY A 164 36.07 7.57 -27.73
N LEU A 165 35.29 7.91 -26.70
CA LEU A 165 33.90 7.48 -26.57
C LEU A 165 33.04 7.98 -27.73
N PHE A 166 33.13 9.26 -28.08
CA PHE A 166 32.38 9.81 -29.21
C PHE A 166 32.82 9.27 -30.57
N LEU A 167 34.13 9.08 -30.78
CA LEU A 167 34.64 8.45 -32.01
C LEU A 167 34.15 7.01 -32.17
N ARG A 168 34.20 6.22 -31.08
CA ARG A 168 33.73 4.83 -31.08
C ARG A 168 32.21 4.73 -31.19
N ASN A 169 31.48 5.69 -30.62
CA ASN A 169 30.03 5.80 -30.83
C ASN A 169 29.71 6.15 -32.30
N TYR A 170 30.48 7.06 -32.91
CA TYR A 170 30.34 7.36 -34.34
C TYR A 170 30.62 6.14 -35.22
N LEU A 171 31.68 5.38 -34.91
CA LEU A 171 31.98 4.10 -35.59
C LEU A 171 30.80 3.14 -35.49
N LEU A 172 30.27 2.92 -34.29
CA LEU A 172 29.15 2.00 -34.07
C LEU A 172 27.87 2.46 -34.79
N GLN A 173 27.57 3.77 -34.77
CA GLN A 173 26.42 4.34 -35.46
C GLN A 173 26.56 4.26 -36.98
N SER A 174 27.77 4.49 -37.50
CA SER A 174 28.08 4.43 -38.92
C SER A 174 27.95 3.00 -39.46
N CYS A 175 28.47 2.01 -38.72
CA CYS A 175 28.42 0.60 -39.14
C CYS A 175 27.03 -0.04 -38.99
N ARG A 176 26.02 0.67 -38.46
CA ARG A 176 24.69 0.12 -38.13
C ARG A 176 24.10 -0.79 -39.21
N ASN A 177 23.98 -0.31 -40.45
CA ASN A 177 23.33 -1.05 -41.53
C ASN A 177 24.28 -1.97 -42.32
N VAL A 178 25.53 -2.09 -41.88
CA VAL A 178 26.61 -2.72 -42.66
C VAL A 178 27.22 -3.91 -41.92
N LEU A 179 26.89 -4.12 -40.65
CA LEU A 179 27.38 -5.28 -39.90
C LEU A 179 26.94 -6.60 -40.57
N PRO A 180 27.84 -7.59 -40.74
CA PRO A 180 27.47 -8.92 -41.17
C PRO A 180 26.49 -9.58 -40.18
N ASP A 181 25.34 -10.06 -40.67
CA ASP A 181 24.31 -10.71 -39.83
C ASP A 181 23.91 -12.09 -40.38
N VAL A 182 24.77 -12.72 -41.18
CA VAL A 182 24.53 -14.06 -41.75
C VAL A 182 25.40 -15.12 -41.04
N THR A 183 24.80 -16.24 -40.67
CA THR A 183 25.50 -17.39 -40.06
C THR A 183 26.41 -18.09 -41.07
N GLU A 184 27.51 -18.69 -40.58
CA GLU A 184 28.49 -19.36 -41.45
C GLU A 184 27.89 -20.48 -42.30
N ASP A 185 26.83 -21.15 -41.81
CA ASP A 185 26.16 -22.26 -42.49
C ASP A 185 25.40 -21.82 -43.75
N VAL A 186 24.84 -20.61 -43.75
CA VAL A 186 24.16 -20.01 -44.91
C VAL A 186 25.20 -19.54 -45.95
N ILE A 187 26.35 -19.06 -45.50
CA ILE A 187 27.45 -18.65 -46.36
C ILE A 187 28.09 -19.86 -47.05
N LEU A 188 28.22 -20.99 -46.34
CA LEU A 188 28.75 -22.25 -46.89
C LEU A 188 27.83 -22.92 -47.92
N SER A 189 26.53 -22.71 -47.83
CA SER A 189 25.53 -23.23 -48.78
C SER A 189 25.35 -22.35 -50.03
N SER A 190 25.90 -21.12 -50.03
CA SER A 190 25.80 -20.15 -51.13
C SER A 190 26.84 -20.36 -52.25
N GLY A 191 27.83 -21.24 -52.07
CA GLY A 191 28.81 -21.58 -53.11
C GLY A 191 29.86 -20.52 -53.42
N ASP A 192 29.94 -19.43 -52.65
CA ASP A 192 30.88 -18.34 -52.92
C ASP A 192 32.35 -18.70 -52.61
N VAL A 193 33.23 -18.28 -53.53
CA VAL A 193 34.69 -18.44 -53.48
C VAL A 193 35.24 -17.83 -52.19
N LYS A 194 36.23 -18.48 -51.57
CA LYS A 194 36.82 -18.10 -50.26
C LYS A 194 37.27 -16.64 -50.13
N GLU A 195 37.54 -15.94 -51.24
CA GLU A 195 38.12 -14.58 -51.26
C GLU A 195 37.07 -13.44 -51.21
N ASP A 196 35.79 -13.71 -51.50
CA ASP A 196 34.71 -12.70 -51.55
C ASP A 196 33.68 -12.83 -50.42
N ARG A 197 34.06 -13.40 -49.26
CA ARG A 197 33.13 -13.65 -48.16
C ARG A 197 32.86 -12.37 -47.34
N PRO A 198 31.61 -11.91 -47.19
CA PRO A 198 31.28 -10.64 -46.54
C PRO A 198 31.42 -10.60 -45.00
N GLY A 199 32.12 -11.55 -44.38
CA GLY A 199 32.19 -11.75 -42.93
C GLY A 199 30.96 -12.47 -42.36
N CYS A 200 31.08 -13.02 -41.15
CA CYS A 200 30.00 -13.73 -40.45
C CYS A 200 29.50 -12.96 -39.22
N VAL A 201 28.38 -13.41 -38.63
CA VAL A 201 27.84 -12.84 -37.38
C VAL A 201 28.87 -12.82 -36.26
N GLN A 202 29.77 -13.82 -36.19
CA GLN A 202 30.83 -13.87 -35.19
C GLN A 202 31.80 -12.69 -35.32
N ASP A 203 32.14 -12.28 -36.54
CA ASP A 203 32.98 -11.11 -36.78
C ASP A 203 32.29 -9.81 -36.28
N SER A 204 30.97 -9.70 -36.44
CA SER A 204 30.18 -8.60 -35.90
C SER A 204 30.16 -8.60 -34.36
N ILE A 205 29.99 -9.78 -33.75
CA ILE A 205 30.00 -9.93 -32.30
C ILE A 205 31.37 -9.54 -31.73
N ASP A 206 32.46 -10.07 -32.30
CA ASP A 206 33.82 -9.78 -31.86
C ASP A 206 34.14 -8.28 -32.03
N PHE A 207 33.72 -7.67 -33.13
CA PHE A 207 33.85 -6.24 -33.38
C PHE A 207 33.12 -5.41 -32.31
N ILE A 208 31.85 -5.71 -32.02
CA ILE A 208 31.08 -4.95 -31.03
C ILE A 208 31.61 -5.20 -29.62
N LEU A 209 31.96 -6.43 -29.25
CA LEU A 209 32.52 -6.75 -27.94
C LEU A 209 33.88 -6.07 -27.71
N LEU A 210 34.74 -6.03 -28.73
CA LEU A 210 36.00 -5.30 -28.65
C LEU A 210 35.76 -3.79 -28.50
N ASN A 211 34.82 -3.23 -29.26
CA ASN A 211 34.46 -1.81 -29.14
C ASN A 211 33.88 -1.50 -27.76
N PHE A 212 33.00 -2.37 -27.25
CA PHE A 212 32.43 -2.29 -25.91
C PHE A 212 33.48 -2.33 -24.82
N ALA A 213 34.43 -3.28 -24.88
CA ALA A 213 35.52 -3.40 -23.91
C ALA A 213 36.37 -2.13 -23.86
N GLU A 214 36.73 -1.57 -25.03
CA GLU A 214 37.49 -0.32 -25.09
C GLU A 214 36.68 0.90 -24.64
N MET A 215 35.40 1.00 -25.00
CA MET A 215 34.52 2.07 -24.50
C MET A 215 34.34 1.99 -22.98
N ASN A 216 34.17 0.80 -22.41
CA ASN A 216 34.09 0.60 -20.97
C ASN A 216 35.39 1.04 -20.28
N LYS A 217 36.56 0.64 -20.80
CA LYS A 217 37.87 1.09 -20.29
C LYS A 217 38.03 2.61 -20.34
N LEU A 218 37.63 3.26 -21.43
CA LEU A 218 37.66 4.72 -21.56
C LEU A 218 36.74 5.39 -20.54
N TRP A 219 35.53 4.86 -20.37
CA TRP A 219 34.55 5.38 -19.43
C TRP A 219 34.99 5.24 -17.97
N VAL A 220 35.60 4.11 -17.59
CA VAL A 220 36.21 3.92 -16.26
C VAL A 220 37.44 4.83 -16.09
N ARG A 221 38.27 4.98 -17.12
CA ARG A 221 39.42 5.88 -17.09
C ARG A 221 39.02 7.32 -16.79
N MET A 222 37.84 7.75 -17.26
CA MET A 222 37.30 9.08 -16.98
C MET A 222 37.19 9.36 -15.47
N GLN A 223 37.01 8.35 -14.62
CA GLN A 223 36.99 8.51 -13.16
C GLN A 223 38.30 9.08 -12.61
N HIS A 224 39.43 8.68 -13.21
CA HIS A 224 40.78 8.96 -12.73
C HIS A 224 41.44 10.16 -13.42
N ILE A 225 40.80 10.74 -14.43
CA ILE A 225 41.34 11.92 -15.13
C ILE A 225 41.02 13.19 -14.34
N GLY A 226 42.02 14.04 -14.14
CA GLY A 226 41.86 15.34 -13.48
C GLY A 226 42.05 15.29 -11.96
N HIS A 227 41.75 16.40 -11.30
CA HIS A 227 42.01 16.56 -9.87
C HIS A 227 40.97 15.83 -9.00
N THR A 228 41.37 15.29 -7.85
CA THR A 228 40.48 14.59 -6.90
C THR A 228 39.28 15.42 -6.43
N ARG A 229 39.38 16.76 -6.43
CA ARG A 229 38.29 17.68 -6.02
C ARG A 229 37.11 17.69 -6.97
N GLU A 230 37.32 17.32 -8.24
CA GLU A 230 36.28 17.32 -9.27
C GLU A 230 35.63 15.93 -9.43
N LYS A 231 35.84 15.02 -8.48
CA LYS A 231 35.32 13.64 -8.53
C LYS A 231 33.81 13.61 -8.72
N ASP A 232 33.06 14.36 -7.92
CA ASP A 232 31.59 14.38 -7.97
C ASP A 232 31.07 14.93 -9.32
N ARG A 233 31.76 15.92 -9.89
CA ARG A 233 31.45 16.46 -11.22
C ARG A 233 31.65 15.39 -12.29
N ARG A 234 32.76 14.66 -12.22
CA ARG A 234 33.04 13.55 -13.15
C ARG A 234 32.05 12.41 -13.02
N GLU A 235 31.60 12.07 -11.82
CA GLU A 235 30.58 11.04 -11.63
C GLU A 235 29.25 11.43 -12.31
N LYS A 236 28.83 12.71 -12.20
CA LYS A 236 27.67 13.23 -12.94
C LYS A 236 27.87 13.18 -14.45
N GLU A 237 29.01 13.68 -14.94
CA GLU A 237 29.37 13.64 -16.36
C GLU A 237 29.42 12.20 -16.91
N ARG A 238 29.93 11.24 -16.12
CA ARG A 238 29.99 9.82 -16.46
C ARG A 238 28.59 9.21 -16.56
N LEU A 239 27.67 9.59 -15.66
CA LEU A 239 26.28 9.15 -15.71
C LEU A 239 25.54 9.66 -16.96
N GLU A 240 25.90 10.83 -17.48
CA GLU A 240 25.34 11.33 -18.74
C GLU A 240 25.86 10.54 -19.95
N LEU A 241 27.16 10.22 -19.97
CA LEU A 241 27.81 9.50 -21.07
C LEU A 241 27.57 7.98 -21.07
N ARG A 242 26.96 7.42 -20.02
CA ARG A 242 26.73 5.96 -19.89
C ARG A 242 25.96 5.38 -21.08
N LEU A 243 25.03 6.15 -21.65
CA LEU A 243 24.22 5.76 -22.80
C LEU A 243 25.05 5.43 -24.05
N LEU A 244 26.21 6.08 -24.23
CA LEU A 244 27.11 5.78 -25.35
C LEU A 244 27.68 4.37 -25.24
N VAL A 245 28.03 3.94 -24.03
CA VAL A 245 28.52 2.58 -23.79
C VAL A 245 27.39 1.57 -23.96
N GLY A 246 26.20 1.87 -23.41
CA GLY A 246 25.01 1.01 -23.52
C GLY A 246 24.52 0.80 -24.96
N THR A 247 24.79 1.76 -25.86
CA THR A 247 24.45 1.62 -27.29
C THR A 247 25.12 0.41 -27.95
N ASN A 248 26.29 -0.04 -27.46
CA ASN A 248 26.92 -1.28 -27.92
C ASN A 248 26.07 -2.51 -27.60
N LEU A 249 25.50 -2.57 -26.40
CA LEU A 249 24.64 -3.69 -26.00
C LEU A 249 23.35 -3.70 -26.81
N VAL A 250 22.76 -2.52 -27.04
CA VAL A 250 21.59 -2.37 -27.93
C VAL A 250 21.91 -2.81 -29.35
N ARG A 251 23.15 -2.60 -29.82
CA ARG A 251 23.57 -3.07 -31.13
C ARG A 251 23.63 -4.60 -31.19
N LEU A 252 24.14 -5.25 -30.15
CA LEU A 252 24.20 -6.71 -30.05
C LEU A 252 22.79 -7.34 -30.04
N SER A 253 21.82 -6.72 -29.37
CA SER A 253 20.44 -7.24 -29.34
C SER A 253 19.67 -7.04 -30.65
N GLN A 254 20.18 -6.22 -31.57
CA GLN A 254 19.56 -5.98 -32.88
C GLN A 254 20.05 -6.94 -33.98
N LEU A 255 21.04 -7.79 -33.68
CA LEU A 255 21.49 -8.83 -34.61
C LEU A 255 20.50 -9.98 -34.58
N GLU A 256 19.85 -10.25 -35.71
CA GLU A 256 18.76 -11.23 -35.80
C GLU A 256 19.28 -12.67 -35.69
N SER A 257 20.51 -12.92 -36.15
CA SER A 257 21.14 -14.25 -36.13
C SER A 257 21.79 -14.61 -34.78
N VAL A 258 21.58 -13.82 -33.72
CA VAL A 258 22.10 -14.15 -32.38
C VAL A 258 21.14 -15.12 -31.69
N ASP A 259 21.41 -16.40 -31.88
CA ASP A 259 20.69 -17.47 -31.20
C ASP A 259 21.02 -17.54 -29.70
N LEU A 260 20.15 -18.20 -28.93
CA LEU A 260 20.31 -18.46 -27.50
C LEU A 260 21.67 -19.12 -27.18
N GLU A 261 22.15 -20.01 -28.04
CA GLU A 261 23.44 -20.69 -27.85
C GLU A 261 24.64 -19.75 -28.00
N VAL A 262 24.62 -18.89 -29.01
CA VAL A 262 25.67 -17.90 -29.27
C VAL A 262 25.69 -16.88 -28.13
N TYR A 263 24.51 -16.45 -27.68
CA TYR A 263 24.39 -15.56 -26.53
C TYR A 263 25.02 -16.18 -25.26
N LYS A 264 24.67 -17.43 -24.94
CA LYS A 264 25.18 -18.16 -23.78
C LYS A 264 26.70 -18.38 -23.79
N LYS A 265 27.25 -18.76 -24.95
CA LYS A 265 28.65 -19.19 -25.06
C LYS A 265 29.61 -18.03 -25.30
N VAL A 266 29.19 -16.99 -26.01
CA VAL A 266 30.08 -15.93 -26.51
C VAL A 266 29.70 -14.56 -25.96
N VAL A 267 28.47 -14.10 -26.23
CA VAL A 267 28.07 -12.70 -25.96
C VAL A 267 28.02 -12.40 -24.45
N LEU A 268 27.29 -13.21 -23.70
CA LEU A 268 27.11 -12.98 -22.26
C LEU A 268 28.43 -13.11 -21.48
N PRO A 269 29.25 -14.17 -21.64
CA PRO A 269 30.55 -14.24 -20.99
C PRO A 269 31.45 -13.05 -21.34
N GLY A 270 31.49 -12.63 -22.60
CA GLY A 270 32.27 -11.47 -23.04
C GLY A 270 31.85 -10.17 -22.35
N ILE A 271 30.55 -9.95 -22.15
CA ILE A 271 30.05 -8.77 -21.43
C ILE A 271 30.36 -8.89 -19.93
N LEU A 272 30.05 -10.03 -19.30
CA LEU A 272 30.22 -10.25 -17.86
C LEU A 272 31.70 -10.16 -17.45
N GLU A 273 32.63 -10.65 -18.27
CA GLU A 273 34.07 -10.50 -18.02
C GLU A 273 34.47 -9.03 -17.91
N GLN A 274 33.96 -8.17 -18.80
CA GLN A 274 34.24 -6.73 -18.75
C GLN A 274 33.58 -6.05 -17.53
N VAL A 275 32.38 -6.50 -17.13
CA VAL A 275 31.69 -5.95 -15.95
C VAL A 275 32.42 -6.33 -14.66
N VAL A 276 32.84 -7.58 -14.50
CA VAL A 276 33.56 -8.02 -13.29
C VAL A 276 34.97 -7.43 -13.23
N SER A 277 35.67 -7.35 -14.36
CA SER A 277 37.04 -6.82 -14.43
C SER A 277 37.14 -5.31 -14.23
N CYS A 278 36.10 -4.53 -14.53
CA CYS A 278 36.18 -3.07 -14.49
C CYS A 278 36.31 -2.49 -13.06
N ARG A 279 35.85 -3.21 -12.03
CA ARG A 279 35.93 -2.83 -10.60
C ARG A 279 35.48 -1.39 -10.28
N ASP A 280 34.56 -0.84 -11.07
CA ASP A 280 33.97 0.50 -10.86
C ASP A 280 32.47 0.36 -10.59
N SER A 281 31.98 0.99 -9.51
CA SER A 281 30.61 0.78 -9.03
C SER A 281 29.56 1.35 -9.99
N ILE A 282 29.77 2.54 -10.54
CA ILE A 282 28.85 3.20 -11.49
C ILE A 282 28.73 2.38 -12.77
N ALA A 283 29.87 1.88 -13.26
CA ALA A 283 29.90 1.06 -14.46
C ALA A 283 29.21 -0.28 -14.27
N GLN A 284 29.50 -0.97 -13.16
CA GLN A 284 28.87 -2.24 -12.83
C GLN A 284 27.35 -2.12 -12.68
N GLU A 285 26.86 -1.10 -11.97
CA GLU A 285 25.43 -0.88 -11.76
C GLU A 285 24.71 -0.66 -13.10
N TYR A 286 25.18 0.31 -13.89
CA TYR A 286 24.53 0.64 -15.15
C TYR A 286 24.59 -0.49 -16.18
N LEU A 287 25.75 -1.15 -16.33
CA LEU A 287 25.90 -2.20 -17.35
C LEU A 287 25.04 -3.43 -17.05
N MET A 288 24.90 -3.80 -15.77
CA MET A 288 24.03 -4.90 -15.36
C MET A 288 22.56 -4.57 -15.58
N GLU A 289 22.12 -3.35 -15.23
CA GLU A 289 20.75 -2.89 -15.54
C GLU A 289 20.50 -2.81 -17.05
N CYS A 290 21.46 -2.31 -17.82
CA CYS A 290 21.36 -2.22 -19.27
C CYS A 290 21.26 -3.61 -19.90
N LEU A 291 22.00 -4.60 -19.42
CA LEU A 291 21.88 -5.99 -19.86
C LEU A 291 20.46 -6.52 -19.60
N ILE A 292 19.92 -6.26 -18.41
CA ILE A 292 18.55 -6.62 -18.05
C ILE A 292 17.55 -5.91 -18.96
N GLN A 293 17.75 -4.66 -19.36
CA GLN A 293 16.81 -3.89 -20.18
C GLN A 293 16.86 -4.23 -21.68
N VAL A 294 18.04 -4.55 -22.21
CA VAL A 294 18.28 -4.63 -23.65
C VAL A 294 17.97 -6.02 -24.23
N PHE A 295 18.35 -7.10 -23.54
CA PHE A 295 18.16 -8.45 -24.06
C PHE A 295 16.76 -8.99 -23.72
N PRO A 296 16.20 -9.91 -24.54
CA PRO A 296 14.87 -10.51 -24.32
C PRO A 296 14.83 -11.44 -23.10
N ASP A 297 13.62 -11.71 -22.61
CA ASP A 297 13.39 -12.48 -21.38
C ASP A 297 13.83 -13.95 -21.49
N GLU A 298 13.71 -14.54 -22.67
CA GLU A 298 14.17 -15.92 -22.96
C GLU A 298 15.66 -16.10 -22.67
N PHE A 299 16.48 -15.09 -23.00
CA PHE A 299 17.91 -15.11 -22.77
C PHE A 299 18.23 -15.03 -21.28
N HIS A 300 17.50 -14.17 -20.55
CA HIS A 300 17.63 -14.04 -19.11
C HIS A 300 17.33 -15.35 -18.42
N LEU A 301 16.18 -15.99 -18.70
CA LEU A 301 15.78 -17.28 -18.10
C LEU A 301 16.84 -18.36 -18.27
N ALA A 302 17.42 -18.43 -19.46
CA ALA A 302 18.40 -19.45 -19.78
C ALA A 302 19.80 -19.18 -19.19
N THR A 303 20.04 -17.97 -18.68
CA THR A 303 21.35 -17.50 -18.17
C THR A 303 21.32 -16.93 -16.75
N LEU A 304 20.25 -17.17 -16.00
CA LEU A 304 20.07 -16.63 -14.65
C LEU A 304 21.22 -16.98 -13.71
N GLN A 305 21.69 -18.24 -13.72
CA GLN A 305 22.74 -18.67 -12.81
C GLN A 305 24.10 -18.00 -13.12
N PRO A 306 24.59 -17.94 -14.38
CA PRO A 306 25.75 -17.11 -14.73
C PRO A 306 25.58 -15.62 -14.37
N PHE A 307 24.40 -15.06 -14.59
CA PHE A 307 24.14 -13.65 -14.30
C PHE A 307 24.17 -13.35 -12.79
N LEU A 308 23.45 -14.14 -11.97
CA LEU A 308 23.35 -13.96 -10.52
C LEU A 308 24.67 -14.29 -9.81
N SER A 309 25.42 -15.29 -10.28
CA SER A 309 26.77 -15.55 -9.77
C SER A 309 27.73 -14.38 -10.06
N SER A 310 27.56 -13.71 -11.20
CA SER A 310 28.32 -12.48 -11.51
C SER A 310 27.90 -11.30 -10.63
N CYS A 311 26.61 -11.17 -10.27
CA CYS A 311 26.14 -10.20 -9.27
C CYS A 311 26.84 -10.36 -7.90
N ALA A 312 27.14 -11.60 -7.50
CA ALA A 312 27.87 -11.88 -6.25
C ALA A 312 29.34 -11.40 -6.30
N GLN A 313 29.94 -11.31 -7.49
CA GLN A 313 31.33 -10.88 -7.71
C GLN A 313 31.48 -9.35 -7.85
N LEU A 314 30.38 -8.60 -7.88
CA LEU A 314 30.42 -7.14 -8.02
C LEU A 314 31.00 -6.44 -6.79
N THR A 315 31.58 -5.26 -6.99
CA THR A 315 32.16 -4.45 -5.91
C THR A 315 31.12 -4.05 -4.86
N GLN A 316 31.52 -3.98 -3.58
CA GLN A 316 30.58 -3.82 -2.45
C GLN A 316 29.70 -2.57 -2.57
N ASN A 317 30.22 -1.47 -3.13
CA ASN A 317 29.51 -0.21 -3.29
C ASN A 317 28.40 -0.22 -4.36
N VAL A 318 28.28 -1.30 -5.15
CA VAL A 318 27.23 -1.42 -6.17
C VAL A 318 25.89 -1.69 -5.51
N ASN A 319 24.86 -0.94 -5.91
CA ASN A 319 23.49 -1.15 -5.47
C ASN A 319 22.85 -2.37 -6.17
N VAL A 320 23.21 -3.56 -5.70
CA VAL A 320 22.73 -4.84 -6.26
C VAL A 320 21.23 -5.04 -6.05
N LYS A 321 20.61 -4.35 -5.08
CA LYS A 321 19.17 -4.39 -4.89
C LYS A 321 18.43 -3.97 -6.16
N ASN A 322 18.79 -2.81 -6.74
CA ASN A 322 18.09 -2.28 -7.91
C ASN A 322 18.19 -3.24 -9.10
N ILE A 323 19.37 -3.85 -9.30
CA ILE A 323 19.62 -4.84 -10.36
C ILE A 323 18.70 -6.06 -10.18
N ILE A 324 18.65 -6.62 -8.96
CA ILE A 324 17.84 -7.82 -8.69
C ILE A 324 16.34 -7.51 -8.80
N ILE A 325 15.88 -6.38 -8.24
CA ILE A 325 14.48 -5.96 -8.33
C ILE A 325 14.08 -5.76 -9.79
N ALA A 326 14.91 -5.07 -10.59
CA ALA A 326 14.63 -4.87 -12.02
C ALA A 326 14.51 -6.18 -12.80
N LEU A 327 15.37 -7.17 -12.51
CA LEU A 327 15.29 -8.49 -13.13
C LEU A 327 14.00 -9.23 -12.73
N ILE A 328 13.69 -9.27 -11.43
CA ILE A 328 12.51 -9.96 -10.92
C ILE A 328 11.22 -9.32 -11.42
N ASP A 329 11.12 -7.99 -11.37
CA ASP A 329 9.95 -7.27 -11.84
C ASP A 329 9.74 -7.45 -13.34
N ARG A 330 10.82 -7.42 -14.14
CA ARG A 330 10.75 -7.69 -15.58
C ARG A 330 10.19 -9.09 -15.86
N LEU A 331 10.70 -10.12 -15.17
CA LEU A 331 10.19 -11.49 -15.31
C LEU A 331 8.77 -11.66 -14.74
N ALA A 332 8.41 -10.91 -13.71
CA ALA A 332 7.06 -10.91 -13.15
C ALA A 332 6.02 -10.28 -14.10
N MET A 333 6.42 -9.32 -14.94
CA MET A 333 5.56 -8.69 -15.96
C MET A 333 5.48 -9.46 -17.28
N SER A 334 6.47 -10.31 -17.59
CA SER A 334 6.56 -11.05 -18.85
C SER A 334 5.39 -12.02 -19.03
N LYS A 335 4.43 -11.76 -19.94
CA LYS A 335 3.23 -12.60 -20.10
C LYS A 335 3.41 -13.81 -21.03
N ASP A 336 4.43 -13.79 -21.86
CA ASP A 336 4.48 -14.61 -23.08
C ASP A 336 5.35 -15.89 -22.94
N ILE A 337 5.94 -16.16 -21.77
CA ILE A 337 6.87 -17.29 -21.58
C ILE A 337 6.42 -18.21 -20.44
N GLU A 338 6.37 -19.52 -20.73
CA GLU A 338 6.23 -20.56 -19.72
C GLU A 338 7.48 -20.61 -18.83
N LEU A 339 7.33 -20.13 -17.60
CA LEU A 339 8.43 -20.08 -16.64
C LEU A 339 8.66 -21.48 -16.06
N PRO A 340 9.92 -21.96 -15.98
CA PRO A 340 10.24 -23.21 -15.29
C PRO A 340 9.77 -23.16 -13.83
N ALA A 341 9.21 -24.27 -13.33
CA ALA A 341 8.71 -24.36 -11.95
C ALA A 341 9.80 -24.07 -10.89
N ASP A 342 11.06 -24.38 -11.20
CA ASP A 342 12.20 -24.24 -10.30
C ASP A 342 12.80 -22.82 -10.25
N LEU A 343 12.25 -21.88 -11.03
CA LEU A 343 12.78 -20.53 -11.14
C LEU A 343 12.81 -19.79 -9.80
N PHE A 344 11.76 -19.98 -8.99
CA PHE A 344 11.70 -19.43 -7.64
C PHE A 344 12.83 -19.96 -6.75
N ASP A 345 13.09 -21.28 -6.79
CA ASP A 345 14.15 -21.90 -6.00
C ASP A 345 15.54 -21.42 -6.40
N ILE A 346 15.76 -21.19 -7.70
CA ILE A 346 17.01 -20.62 -8.21
C ILE A 346 17.18 -19.21 -7.64
N PHE A 347 16.17 -18.34 -7.73
CA PHE A 347 16.22 -16.99 -7.17
C PHE A 347 16.44 -17.01 -5.65
N ALA A 348 15.70 -17.84 -4.91
CA ALA A 348 15.80 -17.93 -3.46
C ALA A 348 17.21 -18.37 -3.02
N LYS A 349 17.78 -19.40 -3.66
CA LYS A 349 19.15 -19.87 -3.37
C LYS A 349 20.20 -18.81 -3.70
N GLN A 350 20.10 -18.19 -4.87
CA GLN A 350 21.09 -17.20 -5.33
C GLN A 350 21.03 -15.90 -4.53
N ILE A 351 19.84 -15.40 -4.19
CA ILE A 351 19.71 -14.20 -3.34
C ILE A 351 20.27 -14.47 -1.95
N SER A 352 20.01 -15.64 -1.38
CA SER A 352 20.62 -16.02 -0.10
C SER A 352 22.15 -16.08 -0.20
N GLN A 353 22.72 -16.64 -1.29
CA GLN A 353 24.17 -16.60 -1.54
C GLN A 353 24.73 -15.18 -1.65
N ILE A 354 24.02 -14.27 -2.34
CA ILE A 354 24.42 -12.85 -2.47
C ILE A 354 24.40 -12.15 -1.10
N ILE A 355 23.39 -12.43 -0.27
CA ILE A 355 23.29 -11.89 1.10
C ILE A 355 24.44 -12.41 1.97
N THR A 356 24.78 -13.70 1.90
CA THR A 356 25.89 -14.27 2.68
C THR A 356 27.26 -13.74 2.21
N THR A 357 27.43 -13.50 0.91
CA THR A 357 28.71 -13.02 0.35
C THR A 357 28.96 -11.54 0.67
N ARG A 358 27.90 -10.76 0.87
CA ARG A 358 27.99 -9.30 1.05
C ARG A 358 27.66 -8.88 2.48
N ASN A 359 28.69 -8.46 3.21
CA ASN A 359 28.56 -8.03 4.61
C ASN A 359 27.89 -6.66 4.79
N ASP A 360 27.83 -5.81 3.74
CA ASP A 360 27.39 -4.40 3.83
C ASP A 360 25.94 -4.16 3.35
N ILE A 361 25.15 -5.21 3.09
CA ILE A 361 23.75 -5.02 2.68
C ILE A 361 22.91 -4.61 3.90
N SER A 362 22.25 -3.46 3.81
CA SER A 362 21.30 -2.99 4.82
C SER A 362 20.12 -3.97 4.96
N LEU A 363 19.53 -4.05 6.16
CA LEU A 363 18.33 -4.89 6.36
C LEU A 363 17.15 -4.44 5.49
N GLU A 364 17.05 -3.13 5.24
CA GLU A 364 16.03 -2.53 4.38
C GLU A 364 16.12 -3.07 2.95
N ASP A 365 17.33 -3.15 2.40
CA ASP A 365 17.56 -3.66 1.06
C ASP A 365 17.26 -5.16 0.97
N ILE A 366 17.56 -5.93 2.03
CA ILE A 366 17.21 -7.35 2.09
C ILE A 366 15.69 -7.54 2.08
N VAL A 367 14.95 -6.78 2.90
CA VAL A 367 13.48 -6.84 2.96
C VAL A 367 12.87 -6.47 1.60
N LEU A 368 13.40 -5.46 0.92
CA LEU A 368 12.95 -5.08 -0.42
C LEU A 368 13.20 -6.18 -1.46
N MET A 369 14.39 -6.76 -1.49
CA MET A 369 14.69 -7.89 -2.39
C MET A 369 13.77 -9.09 -2.10
N LYS A 370 13.58 -9.45 -0.83
CA LYS A 370 12.68 -10.52 -0.42
C LYS A 370 11.21 -10.18 -0.76
N GLY A 371 10.81 -8.91 -0.66
CA GLY A 371 9.48 -8.43 -1.06
C GLY A 371 9.23 -8.59 -2.56
N SER A 372 10.24 -8.31 -3.40
CA SER A 372 10.14 -8.55 -4.85
C SER A 372 9.94 -10.04 -5.19
N LEU A 373 10.57 -10.95 -4.42
CA LEU A 373 10.32 -12.39 -4.56
C LEU A 373 8.90 -12.78 -4.20
N ILE A 374 8.33 -12.20 -3.13
CA ILE A 374 6.92 -12.42 -2.80
C ILE A 374 6.05 -11.95 -3.97
N ASN A 375 6.24 -10.73 -4.47
CA ASN A 375 5.48 -10.21 -5.61
C ASN A 375 5.57 -11.12 -6.85
N PHE A 376 6.76 -11.66 -7.12
CA PHE A 376 6.97 -12.63 -8.18
C PHE A 376 6.17 -13.92 -7.95
N SER A 377 6.26 -14.52 -6.75
CA SER A 377 5.48 -15.70 -6.38
C SER A 377 3.97 -15.47 -6.53
N LEU A 378 3.48 -14.30 -6.12
CA LEU A 378 2.05 -13.97 -6.21
C LEU A 378 1.57 -13.83 -7.67
N LYS A 379 2.36 -13.19 -8.55
CA LYS A 379 1.96 -12.93 -9.93
C LYS A 379 2.09 -14.15 -10.86
N LYS A 380 3.04 -15.05 -10.59
CA LYS A 380 3.44 -16.09 -11.57
C LYS A 380 3.12 -17.53 -11.16
N ILE A 381 3.04 -17.83 -9.86
CA ILE A 381 2.73 -19.19 -9.43
C ILE A 381 1.21 -19.33 -9.42
N SER A 382 0.65 -20.06 -10.39
CA SER A 382 -0.80 -20.32 -10.49
C SER A 382 -1.30 -21.29 -9.42
N ASP A 383 -0.46 -22.24 -8.99
CA ASP A 383 -0.77 -23.23 -7.96
C ASP A 383 -0.79 -22.59 -6.56
N VAL A 384 -1.93 -22.67 -5.89
CA VAL A 384 -2.16 -22.05 -4.58
C VAL A 384 -1.23 -22.65 -3.52
N SER A 385 -1.07 -23.97 -3.49
CA SER A 385 -0.28 -24.65 -2.44
C SER A 385 1.21 -24.34 -2.56
N LYS A 386 1.76 -24.37 -3.78
CA LYS A 386 3.17 -24.02 -4.03
C LYS A 386 3.45 -22.55 -3.80
N ARG A 387 2.47 -21.67 -4.05
CA ARG A 387 2.56 -20.23 -3.75
C ARG A 387 2.66 -20.01 -2.24
N GLU A 388 1.81 -20.68 -1.46
CA GLU A 388 1.83 -20.63 0.00
C GLU A 388 3.17 -21.11 0.57
N GLU A 389 3.68 -22.26 0.11
CA GLU A 389 4.98 -22.80 0.52
C GLU A 389 6.15 -21.87 0.16
N SER A 390 6.14 -21.32 -1.05
CA SER A 390 7.18 -20.40 -1.52
C SER A 390 7.21 -19.13 -0.67
N VAL A 391 6.04 -18.52 -0.42
CA VAL A 391 5.93 -17.32 0.43
C VAL A 391 6.39 -17.64 1.86
N ASN A 392 5.98 -18.77 2.43
CA ASN A 392 6.41 -19.16 3.77
C ASN A 392 7.94 -19.35 3.84
N CYS A 393 8.55 -19.95 2.82
CA CYS A 393 10.00 -20.09 2.71
C CYS A 393 10.73 -18.74 2.63
N VAL A 394 10.20 -17.75 1.90
CA VAL A 394 10.79 -16.40 1.88
C VAL A 394 10.71 -15.75 3.26
N LEU A 395 9.57 -15.87 3.93
CA LEU A 395 9.33 -15.31 5.26
C LEU A 395 10.23 -15.97 6.32
N ASP A 396 10.39 -17.29 6.30
CA ASP A 396 11.29 -18.03 7.19
C ASP A 396 12.75 -17.61 6.98
N ASN A 397 13.17 -17.44 5.73
CA ASN A 397 14.52 -16.93 5.42
C ASN A 397 14.70 -15.45 5.82
N ALA A 398 13.65 -14.63 5.76
CA ALA A 398 13.72 -13.26 6.26
C ALA A 398 13.85 -13.25 7.78
N LEU A 399 13.10 -14.10 8.46
CA LEU A 399 13.16 -14.33 9.91
C LEU A 399 14.55 -14.72 10.39
N THR A 400 15.20 -15.69 9.74
CA THR A 400 16.56 -16.12 10.11
C THR A 400 17.54 -14.97 9.94
N VAL A 401 17.49 -14.25 8.82
CA VAL A 401 18.39 -13.10 8.57
C VAL A 401 18.19 -11.96 9.58
N ILE A 402 16.95 -11.69 9.99
CA ILE A 402 16.64 -10.66 10.99
C ILE A 402 17.13 -11.07 12.38
N LYS A 403 16.97 -12.36 12.74
CA LYS A 403 17.52 -12.93 13.99
C LYS A 403 19.05 -12.86 14.01
N ASP A 404 19.70 -13.24 12.92
CA ASP A 404 21.15 -13.25 12.81
C ASP A 404 21.74 -11.84 12.98
N LYS A 405 21.01 -10.79 12.56
CA LYS A 405 21.42 -9.39 12.75
C LYS A 405 20.93 -8.75 14.07
N ASN A 406 20.33 -9.52 14.98
CA ASN A 406 19.91 -9.11 16.32
C ASN A 406 19.02 -7.86 16.38
N GLN A 407 18.16 -7.62 15.38
CA GLN A 407 17.18 -6.54 15.45
C GLN A 407 15.84 -7.07 15.97
N THR A 408 15.63 -6.91 17.27
CA THR A 408 14.36 -7.15 17.94
C THR A 408 13.63 -5.83 18.13
N ASN A 409 12.29 -5.83 17.99
CA ASN A 409 11.42 -4.68 18.29
C ASN A 409 11.63 -3.44 17.38
N VAL A 410 11.41 -3.61 16.07
CA VAL A 410 11.57 -2.52 15.07
C VAL A 410 10.38 -1.55 15.14
N PRO A 411 10.60 -0.24 15.43
CA PRO A 411 9.52 0.75 15.48
C PRO A 411 9.08 1.18 14.08
N LEU A 412 7.78 1.49 13.93
CA LEU A 412 7.17 1.95 12.67
C LEU A 412 7.85 3.20 12.08
N ARG A 413 8.36 4.09 12.93
CA ARG A 413 9.01 5.35 12.50
C ARG A 413 10.35 5.14 11.80
N SER A 414 10.99 3.98 11.98
CA SER A 414 12.22 3.64 11.28
C SER A 414 11.95 3.36 9.81
N ASN A 415 12.94 3.62 8.94
CA ASN A 415 12.84 3.29 7.52
C ASN A 415 12.61 1.78 7.31
N LEU A 416 13.31 0.94 8.08
CA LEU A 416 13.04 -0.50 8.17
C LEU A 416 11.59 -0.82 8.56
N GLY A 417 11.02 -0.11 9.55
CA GLY A 417 9.64 -0.32 9.98
C GLY A 417 8.61 -0.04 8.88
N LYS A 418 8.83 1.00 8.08
CA LYS A 418 7.97 1.32 6.91
C LYS A 418 8.09 0.28 5.81
N GLU A 419 9.30 -0.22 5.53
CA GLU A 419 9.50 -1.26 4.53
C GLU A 419 8.99 -2.62 5.01
N LEU A 420 9.15 -2.95 6.29
CA LEU A 420 8.52 -4.12 6.90
C LEU A 420 6.99 -4.03 6.83
N PHE A 421 6.40 -2.87 7.10
CA PHE A 421 4.96 -2.67 6.94
C PHE A 421 4.49 -2.97 5.52
N LYS A 422 5.17 -2.44 4.51
CA LYS A 422 4.89 -2.76 3.10
C LYS A 422 5.08 -4.26 2.83
N PHE A 423 6.16 -4.85 3.35
CA PHE A 423 6.47 -6.27 3.19
C PHE A 423 5.36 -7.17 3.77
N PHE A 424 4.82 -6.85 4.95
CA PHE A 424 3.68 -7.56 5.53
C PHE A 424 2.38 -7.37 4.73
N LYS A 425 2.22 -6.24 4.03
CA LYS A 425 1.07 -6.01 3.14
C LYS A 425 1.14 -6.77 1.82
N LEU A 426 2.33 -7.14 1.34
CA LEU A 426 2.48 -7.81 0.04
C LEU A 426 1.70 -9.13 -0.05
N PRO A 427 1.80 -10.07 0.92
CA PRO A 427 0.98 -11.28 0.92
C PRO A 427 -0.53 -11.01 0.95
N LEU A 428 -0.97 -9.89 1.53
CA LEU A 428 -2.38 -9.54 1.69
C LEU A 428 -3.03 -9.07 0.38
N ASN A 429 -2.25 -8.44 -0.50
CA ASN A 429 -2.74 -7.93 -1.79
C ASN A 429 -3.01 -9.04 -2.83
N CYS A 430 -2.67 -10.31 -2.50
CA CYS A 430 -2.86 -11.47 -3.37
C CYS A 430 -4.34 -11.73 -3.75
N GLY A 431 -5.30 -11.22 -2.98
CA GLY A 431 -6.73 -11.40 -3.28
C GLY A 431 -7.26 -10.57 -4.46
N SER A 432 -6.52 -9.55 -4.90
CA SER A 432 -7.04 -8.57 -5.88
C SER A 432 -7.07 -9.05 -7.33
N THR A 433 -6.26 -10.06 -7.71
CA THR A 433 -6.18 -10.51 -9.11
C THR A 433 -7.24 -11.56 -9.47
N ASN A 434 -7.85 -12.21 -8.47
CA ASN A 434 -8.75 -13.33 -8.68
C ASN A 434 -10.17 -13.11 -8.13
N GLY A 435 -10.60 -11.87 -7.85
CA GLY A 435 -12.00 -11.56 -7.56
C GLY A 435 -12.63 -12.35 -6.41
N VAL A 436 -11.87 -12.70 -5.36
CA VAL A 436 -12.37 -13.53 -4.25
C VAL A 436 -12.08 -12.90 -2.89
N THR A 437 -13.19 -12.50 -2.27
CA THR A 437 -13.57 -12.39 -0.85
C THR A 437 -12.54 -11.94 0.19
N GLY A 438 -12.94 -10.95 0.99
CA GLY A 438 -12.10 -10.31 2.02
C GLY A 438 -11.57 -11.22 3.14
N LEU A 439 -12.01 -12.49 3.24
CA LEU A 439 -11.52 -13.46 4.23
C LEU A 439 -10.24 -14.20 3.77
N SER A 440 -9.96 -14.23 2.47
CA SER A 440 -8.78 -14.92 1.90
C SER A 440 -7.43 -14.37 2.43
N PRO A 441 -7.22 -13.06 2.65
CA PRO A 441 -5.95 -12.54 3.18
C PRO A 441 -5.74 -12.95 4.65
N ILE A 442 -6.84 -13.02 5.43
CA ILE A 442 -6.78 -13.46 6.82
C ILE A 442 -6.43 -14.95 6.89
N LYS A 443 -7.10 -15.78 6.09
CA LYS A 443 -6.82 -17.22 6.04
C LYS A 443 -5.38 -17.50 5.60
N MET A 444 -4.88 -16.78 4.61
CA MET A 444 -3.49 -16.84 4.18
C MET A 444 -2.52 -16.46 5.30
N SER A 445 -2.76 -15.35 6.01
CA SER A 445 -1.91 -14.94 7.15
C SER A 445 -1.90 -15.97 8.29
N LEU A 446 -2.97 -16.74 8.45
CA LEU A 446 -3.10 -17.76 9.49
C LEU A 446 -2.40 -19.08 9.12
N LYS A 447 -2.42 -19.46 7.85
CA LYS A 447 -1.69 -20.63 7.33
C LYS A 447 -0.17 -20.42 7.35
N LEU A 448 0.30 -19.21 7.11
CA LEU A 448 1.72 -18.86 7.10
C LEU A 448 2.29 -18.81 8.54
N LYS A 449 2.87 -19.90 9.01
CA LYS A 449 3.51 -19.98 10.34
C LYS A 449 4.65 -18.95 10.48
N ALA A 450 5.45 -18.79 9.44
CA ALA A 450 6.55 -17.83 9.39
C ALA A 450 6.07 -16.38 9.55
N TYR A 451 4.87 -16.06 9.06
CA TYR A 451 4.29 -14.71 9.17
C TYR A 451 4.02 -14.35 10.63
N LYS A 452 3.44 -15.29 11.39
CA LYS A 452 3.14 -15.13 12.82
C LYS A 452 4.40 -14.94 13.66
N ASP A 453 5.41 -15.77 13.40
CA ASP A 453 6.69 -15.69 14.09
C ASP A 453 7.41 -14.37 13.78
N LEU A 454 7.36 -13.91 12.54
CA LEU A 454 7.95 -12.62 12.12
C LEU A 454 7.24 -11.43 12.77
N LEU A 455 5.90 -11.46 12.80
CA LEU A 455 5.11 -10.39 13.41
C LEU A 455 5.35 -10.32 14.93
N LYS A 456 5.39 -11.46 15.63
CA LYS A 456 5.62 -11.51 17.08
C LYS A 456 7.06 -11.15 17.47
N GLN A 457 8.06 -11.56 16.71
CA GLN A 457 9.47 -11.47 17.12
C GLN A 457 10.14 -10.18 16.63
N THR A 458 9.65 -9.59 15.54
CA THR A 458 10.31 -8.45 14.88
C THR A 458 9.56 -7.13 15.03
N ALA A 459 8.23 -7.15 14.99
CA ALA A 459 7.45 -5.90 15.00
C ALA A 459 7.32 -5.31 16.41
N ALA A 460 7.61 -4.01 16.53
CA ALA A 460 7.20 -3.27 17.71
C ALA A 460 5.67 -3.15 17.78
N TYR A 461 5.15 -2.87 18.97
CA TYR A 461 3.70 -2.72 19.21
C TYR A 461 3.02 -1.83 18.17
N ASP A 462 3.60 -0.67 17.84
CA ASP A 462 2.98 0.28 16.90
C ASP A 462 2.94 -0.29 15.47
N LEU A 463 3.97 -1.02 15.05
CA LEU A 463 4.01 -1.66 13.72
C LEU A 463 3.04 -2.84 13.66
N HIS A 464 3.01 -3.69 14.70
CA HIS A 464 2.09 -4.81 14.78
C HIS A 464 0.64 -4.32 14.77
N LYS A 465 0.32 -3.26 15.54
CA LYS A 465 -1.00 -2.62 15.56
C LYS A 465 -1.45 -2.18 14.16
N GLU A 466 -0.63 -1.41 13.45
CA GLU A 466 -0.95 -0.93 12.10
C GLU A 466 -1.13 -2.06 11.08
N VAL A 467 -0.30 -3.11 11.15
CA VAL A 467 -0.46 -4.29 10.29
C VAL A 467 -1.82 -4.95 10.56
N THR A 468 -2.18 -5.15 11.82
CA THR A 468 -3.46 -5.76 12.22
C THR A 468 -4.65 -4.90 11.82
N LEU A 469 -4.59 -3.57 11.98
CA LEU A 469 -5.66 -2.67 11.52
C LEU A 469 -5.83 -2.73 10.00
N SER A 470 -4.73 -2.76 9.25
CA SER A 470 -4.81 -2.87 7.79
C SER A 470 -5.37 -4.22 7.33
N LEU A 471 -5.10 -5.31 8.06
CA LEU A 471 -5.70 -6.62 7.84
C LEU A 471 -7.23 -6.56 8.04
N ILE A 472 -7.66 -5.98 9.15
CA ILE A 472 -9.09 -5.86 9.48
C ILE A 472 -9.82 -4.97 8.46
N ASN A 473 -9.24 -3.83 8.08
CA ASN A 473 -9.82 -2.94 7.08
C ASN A 473 -9.91 -3.60 5.71
N SER A 474 -8.86 -4.28 5.24
CA SER A 474 -8.90 -5.01 3.96
C SER A 474 -9.98 -6.09 3.97
N ALA A 475 -10.13 -6.81 5.08
CA ALA A 475 -11.24 -7.75 5.20
C ALA A 475 -12.59 -7.04 5.11
N LEU A 476 -12.82 -5.99 5.89
CA LEU A 476 -14.11 -5.28 5.92
C LEU A 476 -14.46 -4.57 4.59
N GLU A 477 -13.49 -4.03 3.87
CA GLU A 477 -13.69 -3.32 2.60
C GLU A 477 -14.08 -4.26 1.44
N HIS A 478 -13.48 -5.46 1.39
CA HIS A 478 -13.73 -6.44 0.33
C HIS A 478 -14.98 -7.33 0.55
N ASN A 479 -15.86 -6.98 1.49
CA ASN A 479 -17.05 -7.76 1.87
C ASN A 479 -18.37 -7.21 1.33
N THR A 480 -18.35 -6.47 0.23
CA THR A 480 -19.59 -5.92 -0.35
C THR A 480 -20.52 -7.00 -0.92
N ASP A 481 -19.98 -8.18 -1.28
CA ASP A 481 -20.77 -9.32 -1.80
C ASP A 481 -20.69 -10.55 -0.87
N VAL A 482 -21.52 -10.53 0.18
CA VAL A 482 -21.63 -11.57 1.22
C VAL A 482 -22.04 -12.96 0.69
N GLU A 483 -22.55 -13.02 -0.54
CA GLU A 483 -23.02 -14.26 -1.20
C GLU A 483 -21.90 -15.02 -1.95
N ALA A 484 -20.70 -14.45 -2.11
CA ALA A 484 -19.63 -15.01 -2.93
C ALA A 484 -18.45 -15.62 -2.15
N VAL A 485 -18.54 -15.80 -0.82
CA VAL A 485 -17.47 -16.42 -0.02
C VAL A 485 -17.39 -17.91 -0.28
N ALA A 486 -16.34 -18.35 -0.97
CA ALA A 486 -16.06 -19.76 -1.22
C ALA A 486 -15.93 -20.51 0.12
N GLU A 487 -16.46 -21.74 0.19
CA GLU A 487 -16.36 -22.60 1.40
C GLU A 487 -14.91 -22.81 1.86
N GLU A 488 -13.98 -22.73 0.92
CA GLU A 488 -12.53 -22.83 1.12
C GLU A 488 -11.91 -21.62 1.84
N ASP A 489 -12.55 -20.45 1.84
CA ASP A 489 -12.07 -19.23 2.50
C ASP A 489 -12.71 -18.99 3.87
N ARG A 490 -13.74 -19.77 4.22
CA ARG A 490 -14.40 -19.72 5.53
C ARG A 490 -13.41 -20.10 6.65
N LEU A 491 -13.47 -19.39 7.77
CA LEU A 491 -12.56 -19.58 8.91
C LEU A 491 -13.08 -20.66 9.85
N SER A 492 -12.19 -21.55 10.30
CA SER A 492 -12.48 -22.50 11.38
C SER A 492 -12.37 -21.83 12.76
N ARG A 493 -13.00 -22.43 13.77
CA ARG A 493 -12.93 -21.94 15.16
C ARG A 493 -11.50 -21.79 15.68
N ALA A 494 -10.64 -22.79 15.44
CA ALA A 494 -9.26 -22.77 15.90
C ALA A 494 -8.45 -21.65 15.21
N GLU A 495 -8.72 -21.38 13.94
CA GLU A 495 -8.10 -20.29 13.18
C GLU A 495 -8.52 -18.92 13.73
N ILE A 496 -9.78 -18.74 14.10
CA ILE A 496 -10.29 -17.49 14.71
C ILE A 496 -9.67 -17.28 16.10
N GLU A 497 -9.62 -18.31 16.94
CA GLU A 497 -8.98 -18.23 18.26
C GLU A 497 -7.48 -17.90 18.14
N THR A 498 -6.81 -18.45 17.12
CA THR A 498 -5.40 -18.16 16.82
C THR A 498 -5.23 -16.74 16.30
N PHE A 499 -6.09 -16.25 15.41
CA PHE A 499 -6.05 -14.87 14.91
C PHE A 499 -6.16 -13.87 16.05
N LEU A 500 -7.12 -14.08 16.96
CA LEU A 500 -7.34 -13.19 18.09
C LEU A 500 -6.19 -13.21 19.08
N SER A 501 -5.68 -14.39 19.42
CA SER A 501 -4.62 -14.52 20.43
C SER A 501 -3.23 -14.15 19.90
N GLU A 502 -2.98 -14.26 18.60
CA GLU A 502 -1.64 -14.09 18.02
C GLU A 502 -1.46 -12.81 17.22
N ILE A 503 -2.47 -12.39 16.46
CA ILE A 503 -2.40 -11.24 15.52
C ILE A 503 -3.15 -10.02 16.08
N CYS A 504 -4.26 -10.23 16.80
CA CYS A 504 -4.96 -9.15 17.50
C CYS A 504 -4.38 -8.83 18.89
N ASP A 505 -3.33 -9.52 19.33
CA ASP A 505 -2.71 -9.30 20.64
C ASP A 505 -2.44 -7.81 20.98
N PRO A 506 -1.90 -6.97 20.07
CA PRO A 506 -1.72 -5.54 20.36
C PRO A 506 -3.04 -4.79 20.58
N LEU A 507 -4.08 -5.13 19.82
CA LEU A 507 -5.41 -4.51 19.90
C LEU A 507 -6.21 -5.01 21.11
N ILE A 508 -5.86 -6.19 21.66
CA ILE A 508 -6.50 -6.79 22.83
C ILE A 508 -5.73 -6.40 24.11
N ASN A 509 -4.46 -6.77 24.26
CA ASN A 509 -3.70 -6.62 25.51
C ASN A 509 -2.98 -5.27 25.66
N GLY A 510 -2.72 -4.57 24.56
CA GLY A 510 -2.12 -3.24 24.59
C GLY A 510 -0.61 -3.28 24.81
N LYS A 511 0.03 -2.11 25.00
CA LYS A 511 1.43 -2.09 25.44
C LYS A 511 1.46 -2.66 26.84
N ASN A 512 2.09 -3.83 27.02
CA ASN A 512 2.35 -4.43 28.33
C ASN A 512 2.96 -3.36 29.27
N GLY A 513 2.16 -2.79 30.17
CA GLY A 513 2.59 -1.75 31.11
C GLY A 513 1.73 -0.46 31.14
N ASP A 514 0.90 -0.16 30.14
CA ASP A 514 0.13 1.09 30.07
C ASP A 514 -1.31 0.98 30.61
N ILE A 515 -1.47 0.41 31.81
CA ILE A 515 -2.75 0.43 32.53
C ILE A 515 -3.14 1.88 32.94
N GLY A 516 -2.24 2.86 32.79
CA GLY A 516 -2.40 4.22 33.31
C GLY A 516 -2.33 5.41 32.34
N VAL A 517 -1.97 5.26 31.06
CA VAL A 517 -1.61 6.43 30.19
C VAL A 517 -2.50 6.60 28.94
N ILE A 518 -3.44 5.70 28.66
CA ILE A 518 -4.38 5.88 27.54
C ILE A 518 -5.44 6.91 27.94
N ASP A 519 -5.45 8.07 27.27
CA ASP A 519 -6.51 9.06 27.42
C ASP A 519 -7.83 8.45 26.94
N GLU A 520 -8.88 8.54 27.76
CA GLU A 520 -10.18 7.90 27.47
C GLU A 520 -10.91 8.55 26.28
N ASN A 521 -10.41 9.70 25.82
CA ASN A 521 -10.95 10.50 24.72
C ASN A 521 -10.06 10.53 23.48
N ASP A 522 -9.04 9.67 23.39
CA ASP A 522 -8.25 9.56 22.16
C ASP A 522 -9.13 8.97 21.04
N GLU A 523 -9.50 9.80 20.06
CA GLU A 523 -10.38 9.43 18.94
C GLU A 523 -9.81 8.23 18.16
N ASP A 524 -8.49 8.19 17.96
CA ASP A 524 -7.82 7.09 17.26
C ASP A 524 -7.99 5.77 18.03
N PHE A 525 -7.87 5.79 19.35
CA PHE A 525 -8.08 4.60 20.19
C PHE A 525 -9.53 4.12 20.15
N ILE A 526 -10.49 5.04 20.13
CA ILE A 526 -11.91 4.70 20.03
C ILE A 526 -12.20 4.06 18.67
N ASP A 527 -11.72 4.64 17.58
CA ASP A 527 -11.90 4.12 16.22
C ASP A 527 -11.28 2.73 16.06
N GLU A 528 -10.10 2.48 16.65
CA GLU A 528 -9.47 1.16 16.68
C GLU A 528 -10.35 0.10 17.36
N GLN A 529 -10.89 0.41 18.52
CA GLN A 529 -11.73 -0.52 19.28
C GLN A 529 -13.11 -0.70 18.63
N LEU A 530 -13.66 0.34 18.01
CA LEU A 530 -14.88 0.25 17.21
C LEU A 530 -14.67 -0.59 15.95
N LEU A 531 -13.49 -0.50 15.31
CA LEU A 531 -13.14 -1.35 14.18
C LEU A 531 -13.07 -2.82 14.58
N LEU A 532 -12.44 -3.12 15.72
CA LEU A 532 -12.43 -4.48 16.28
C LEU A 532 -13.85 -4.97 16.59
N SER A 533 -14.70 -4.12 17.17
CA SER A 533 -16.12 -4.39 17.41
C SER A 533 -16.89 -4.71 16.12
N ARG A 534 -16.69 -3.91 15.06
CA ARG A 534 -17.27 -4.15 13.74
C ARG A 534 -16.79 -5.47 13.14
N PHE A 535 -15.50 -5.77 13.30
CA PHE A 535 -14.91 -7.02 12.85
C PHE A 535 -15.45 -8.24 13.61
N ILE A 536 -15.70 -8.12 14.91
CA ILE A 536 -16.39 -9.15 15.70
C ILE A 536 -17.75 -9.46 15.08
N HIS A 537 -18.58 -8.45 14.81
CA HIS A 537 -19.87 -8.69 14.14
C HIS A 537 -19.72 -9.35 12.77
N PHE A 538 -18.67 -9.00 12.02
CA PHE A 538 -18.38 -9.62 10.74
C PHE A 538 -18.04 -11.11 10.88
N LEU A 539 -17.22 -11.50 11.85
CA LEU A 539 -16.83 -12.90 12.08
C LEU A 539 -18.02 -13.82 12.44
N PHE A 540 -19.05 -13.26 13.08
CA PHE A 540 -20.23 -14.02 13.49
C PHE A 540 -21.36 -14.06 12.44
N LEU A 541 -21.14 -13.47 11.25
CA LEU A 541 -22.05 -13.67 10.12
C LEU A 541 -22.04 -15.14 9.68
N PRO A 542 -23.22 -15.72 9.38
CA PRO A 542 -23.34 -17.15 9.08
C PRO A 542 -22.58 -17.57 7.81
N GLN A 543 -22.28 -16.63 6.90
CA GLN A 543 -21.49 -16.89 5.68
C GLN A 543 -19.96 -16.85 5.89
N ALA A 544 -19.45 -16.32 7.01
CA ALA A 544 -18.01 -16.22 7.30
C ALA A 544 -17.43 -17.49 7.94
N MET A 545 -18.29 -18.36 8.47
CA MET A 545 -17.93 -19.60 9.16
C MET A 545 -18.36 -20.82 8.35
N GLN A 546 -17.57 -21.91 8.38
CA GLN A 546 -17.91 -23.16 7.70
C GLN A 546 -19.23 -23.73 8.24
N GLU A 547 -20.15 -24.09 7.33
CA GLU A 547 -21.50 -24.61 7.61
C GLU A 547 -21.53 -25.94 8.39
N SER A 548 -20.39 -26.62 8.57
CA SER A 548 -20.33 -28.00 9.05
C SER A 548 -20.47 -28.18 10.57
N GLU A 549 -20.76 -27.15 11.37
CA GLU A 549 -20.63 -27.28 12.83
C GLU A 549 -21.66 -26.44 13.61
N HIS A 550 -22.84 -27.03 13.83
CA HIS A 550 -23.95 -26.68 14.73
C HIS A 550 -23.90 -25.37 15.55
N THR A 551 -25.08 -24.75 15.75
CA THR A 551 -25.36 -23.59 16.63
C THR A 551 -24.72 -23.66 18.05
N GLY A 552 -24.35 -24.85 18.54
CA GLY A 552 -23.59 -25.04 19.78
C GLY A 552 -22.14 -24.51 19.75
N ASN A 553 -21.47 -24.53 18.59
CA ASN A 553 -20.10 -24.02 18.46
C ASN A 553 -20.03 -22.49 18.48
N TYR A 554 -21.08 -21.80 18.01
CA TYR A 554 -21.19 -20.34 18.13
C TYR A 554 -21.13 -19.88 19.60
N PHE A 555 -21.79 -20.60 20.51
CA PHE A 555 -21.74 -20.28 21.93
C PHE A 555 -20.36 -20.56 22.56
N LEU A 556 -19.69 -21.63 22.14
CA LEU A 556 -18.32 -21.91 22.59
C LEU A 556 -17.32 -20.85 22.08
N LEU A 557 -17.52 -20.38 20.86
CA LEU A 557 -16.75 -19.29 20.28
C LEU A 557 -16.96 -17.99 21.08
N LEU A 558 -18.22 -17.60 21.36
CA LEU A 558 -18.51 -16.43 22.23
C LEU A 558 -17.83 -16.54 23.60
N LYS A 559 -17.78 -17.73 24.20
CA LYS A 559 -17.04 -17.97 25.45
C LYS A 559 -15.53 -17.79 25.28
N ALA A 560 -14.95 -18.25 24.18
CA ALA A 560 -13.54 -18.07 23.87
C ALA A 560 -13.20 -16.59 23.67
N PHE A 561 -13.99 -15.86 22.87
CA PHE A 561 -13.86 -14.42 22.67
C PHE A 561 -13.91 -13.65 23.99
N ARG A 562 -14.89 -13.96 24.86
CA ARG A 562 -14.96 -13.34 26.19
C ARG A 562 -13.68 -13.58 26.98
N LYS A 563 -13.14 -14.81 26.99
CA LYS A 563 -11.92 -15.13 27.73
C LYS A 563 -10.71 -14.35 27.21
N THR A 564 -10.57 -14.22 25.90
CA THR A 564 -9.46 -13.49 25.28
C THR A 564 -9.59 -11.99 25.47
N LEU A 565 -10.77 -11.42 25.26
CA LEU A 565 -11.01 -9.97 25.41
C LEU A 565 -10.95 -9.50 26.86
N ALA A 566 -11.25 -10.37 27.82
CA ALA A 566 -11.10 -10.07 29.24
C ALA A 566 -9.65 -9.71 29.64
N ALA A 567 -8.66 -10.19 28.88
CA ALA A 567 -7.25 -9.85 29.13
C ALA A 567 -6.91 -8.39 28.78
N GLY A 568 -7.72 -7.73 27.94
CA GLY A 568 -7.48 -6.36 27.47
C GLY A 568 -7.82 -5.24 28.45
N GLY A 569 -8.42 -5.57 29.59
CA GLY A 569 -8.70 -4.63 30.66
C GLY A 569 -9.90 -3.70 30.44
N PRO A 570 -10.19 -2.83 31.42
CA PRO A 570 -11.49 -2.17 31.55
C PRO A 570 -11.79 -1.15 30.45
N LYS A 571 -10.75 -0.46 29.93
CA LYS A 571 -10.91 0.58 28.89
C LYS A 571 -11.32 0.02 27.53
N ARG A 572 -10.86 -1.19 27.18
CA ARG A 572 -11.15 -1.87 25.90
C ARG A 572 -12.43 -2.68 25.95
N ILE A 573 -12.71 -3.28 27.11
CA ILE A 573 -13.92 -4.05 27.38
C ILE A 573 -15.19 -3.20 27.15
N ARG A 574 -15.14 -1.90 27.46
CA ARG A 574 -16.23 -0.93 27.23
C ARG A 574 -16.77 -0.96 25.79
N TYR A 575 -15.91 -1.10 24.79
CA TYR A 575 -16.28 -1.02 23.37
C TYR A 575 -16.52 -2.39 22.73
N THR A 576 -15.87 -3.44 23.24
CA THR A 576 -15.90 -4.79 22.62
C THR A 576 -16.98 -5.71 23.19
N TYR A 577 -17.30 -5.61 24.49
CA TYR A 577 -18.34 -6.45 25.10
C TYR A 577 -19.76 -6.17 24.59
N PRO A 578 -20.17 -4.91 24.33
CA PRO A 578 -21.49 -4.65 23.75
C PRO A 578 -21.73 -5.44 22.45
N SER A 579 -20.72 -5.53 21.59
CA SER A 579 -20.79 -6.27 20.32
C SER A 579 -21.02 -7.76 20.54
N LEU A 580 -20.33 -8.35 21.52
CA LEU A 580 -20.56 -9.74 21.93
C LEU A 580 -21.95 -9.95 22.55
N VAL A 581 -22.46 -8.99 23.32
CA VAL A 581 -23.82 -9.04 23.88
C VAL A 581 -24.86 -9.02 22.76
N PHE A 582 -24.73 -8.12 21.78
CA PHE A 582 -25.62 -8.07 20.62
C PHE A 582 -25.56 -9.32 19.76
N GLU A 583 -24.38 -9.94 19.63
CA GLU A 583 -24.26 -11.19 18.91
C GLU A 583 -24.87 -12.37 19.69
N ALA A 584 -24.74 -12.38 21.01
CA ALA A 584 -25.43 -13.31 21.88
C ALA A 584 -26.97 -13.15 21.78
N PHE A 585 -27.49 -11.93 21.63
CA PHE A 585 -28.92 -11.68 21.39
C PHE A 585 -29.40 -12.25 20.06
N LYS A 586 -28.62 -12.10 18.97
CA LYS A 586 -28.96 -12.72 17.68
C LYS A 586 -28.96 -14.24 17.79
N LEU A 587 -27.98 -14.80 18.50
CA LEU A 587 -27.91 -16.24 18.75
C LEU A 587 -29.13 -16.75 19.54
N ALA A 588 -29.57 -16.02 20.57
CA ALA A 588 -30.78 -16.36 21.33
C ALA A 588 -32.03 -16.36 20.44
N LEU A 589 -32.17 -15.39 19.54
CA LEU A 589 -33.27 -15.36 18.57
C LEU A 589 -33.19 -16.49 17.55
N ARG A 590 -31.99 -16.85 17.08
CA ARG A 590 -31.80 -18.02 16.18
C ARG A 590 -32.19 -19.33 16.87
N PHE A 591 -31.77 -19.55 18.12
CA PHE A 591 -32.19 -20.72 18.89
C PHE A 591 -33.72 -20.77 19.06
N SER A 592 -34.38 -19.62 19.26
CA SER A 592 -35.83 -19.54 19.35
C SER A 592 -36.51 -19.83 18.01
N ALA A 593 -35.97 -19.33 16.89
CA ALA A 593 -36.52 -19.55 15.55
C ALA A 593 -36.35 -21.00 15.08
N GLU A 594 -35.19 -21.61 15.35
CA GLU A 594 -34.90 -23.03 15.12
C GLU A 594 -35.84 -23.92 15.95
N GLY A 595 -36.06 -23.57 17.23
CA GLY A 595 -36.99 -24.30 18.10
C GLY A 595 -38.47 -24.18 17.71
N GLN A 596 -38.88 -23.05 17.12
CA GLN A 596 -40.27 -22.80 16.71
C GLN A 596 -40.60 -23.29 15.29
N SER A 597 -39.62 -23.29 14.36
CA SER A 597 -39.84 -23.72 12.97
C SER A 597 -39.94 -25.25 12.82
N ALA A 598 -39.52 -26.02 13.83
CA ALA A 598 -39.64 -27.48 13.87
C ALA A 598 -41.08 -27.98 14.19
N ALA A 599 -42.12 -27.22 13.78
CA ALA A 599 -43.52 -27.63 13.89
C ALA A 599 -43.91 -28.70 12.86
N ASP A 600 -43.16 -28.84 11.76
CA ASP A 600 -43.42 -29.78 10.68
C ASP A 600 -42.23 -30.72 10.41
N GLY A 601 -42.00 -31.69 11.31
CA GLY A 601 -41.26 -32.93 11.01
C GLY A 601 -39.73 -32.86 10.97
N GLU A 602 -39.14 -33.58 11.93
CA GLU A 602 -37.72 -33.98 12.07
C GLU A 602 -36.78 -32.98 12.79
N ASP A 603 -36.22 -33.47 13.92
CA ASP A 603 -35.26 -32.86 14.86
C ASP A 603 -35.68 -31.64 15.68
N LYS A 604 -36.59 -31.86 16.66
CA LYS A 604 -36.69 -30.98 17.84
C LYS A 604 -35.40 -31.06 18.65
N ASP A 605 -34.62 -29.98 18.70
CA ASP A 605 -33.59 -29.84 19.73
C ASP A 605 -34.28 -29.54 21.07
N ASP A 606 -34.69 -30.58 21.81
CA ASP A 606 -35.40 -30.52 23.10
C ASP A 606 -34.68 -29.66 24.18
N LYS A 607 -33.47 -29.16 23.91
CA LYS A 607 -32.65 -28.35 24.83
C LYS A 607 -32.52 -26.89 24.41
N TRP A 608 -33.21 -26.41 23.37
CA TRP A 608 -33.09 -25.03 22.89
C TRP A 608 -33.38 -23.99 23.99
N GLU A 609 -34.39 -24.21 24.82
CA GLU A 609 -34.73 -23.32 25.95
C GLU A 609 -33.59 -23.22 26.97
N LYS A 610 -32.98 -24.37 27.31
CA LYS A 610 -31.83 -24.42 28.22
C LYS A 610 -30.63 -23.70 27.61
N LYS A 611 -30.44 -23.79 26.29
CA LYS A 611 -29.39 -23.04 25.58
C LYS A 611 -29.66 -21.53 25.62
N CYS A 612 -30.89 -21.09 25.38
CA CYS A 612 -31.29 -19.68 25.52
C CYS A 612 -31.05 -19.16 26.95
N GLN A 613 -31.45 -19.91 27.98
CA GLN A 613 -31.20 -19.57 29.38
C GLN A 613 -29.69 -19.44 29.68
N LEU A 614 -28.87 -20.36 29.16
CA LEU A 614 -27.42 -20.28 29.30
C LEU A 614 -26.83 -19.05 28.60
N VAL A 615 -27.38 -18.63 27.46
CA VAL A 615 -26.99 -17.40 26.78
C VAL A 615 -27.34 -16.17 27.62
N PHE A 616 -28.55 -16.09 28.18
CA PHE A 616 -28.93 -14.98 29.06
C PHE A 616 -28.11 -14.93 30.35
N GLN A 617 -27.80 -16.09 30.97
CA GLN A 617 -26.87 -16.17 32.10
C GLN A 617 -25.46 -15.70 31.71
N PHE A 618 -25.02 -16.02 30.49
CA PHE A 618 -23.74 -15.57 29.96
C PHE A 618 -23.72 -14.05 29.75
N VAL A 619 -24.78 -13.47 29.17
CA VAL A 619 -24.96 -12.03 29.01
C VAL A 619 -24.98 -11.32 30.36
N ASN A 620 -25.73 -11.83 31.34
CA ASN A 620 -25.76 -11.25 32.69
C ASN A 620 -24.34 -11.21 33.30
N LYS A 621 -23.60 -12.33 33.20
CA LYS A 621 -22.20 -12.37 33.65
C LYS A 621 -21.29 -11.41 32.88
N MET A 622 -21.55 -11.09 31.62
CA MET A 622 -20.76 -10.12 30.85
C MET A 622 -21.06 -8.69 31.28
N ILE A 623 -22.35 -8.33 31.41
CA ILE A 623 -22.75 -7.00 31.87
C ILE A 623 -22.28 -6.77 33.31
N GLY A 624 -22.37 -7.78 34.18
CA GLY A 624 -21.83 -7.70 35.54
C GLY A 624 -20.31 -7.53 35.60
N SER A 625 -19.55 -8.14 34.68
CA SER A 625 -18.10 -7.87 34.55
C SER A 625 -17.84 -6.44 34.07
N LEU A 626 -18.56 -5.99 33.05
CA LEU A 626 -18.46 -4.63 32.51
C LEU A 626 -18.74 -3.57 33.61
N MET A 627 -19.72 -3.85 34.48
CA MET A 627 -20.07 -2.96 35.57
C MET A 627 -18.95 -2.82 36.61
N LYS A 628 -18.35 -3.94 37.00
CA LYS A 628 -17.25 -3.95 37.98
C LYS A 628 -15.97 -3.30 37.46
N GLU A 629 -15.71 -3.42 36.15
CA GLU A 629 -14.41 -3.10 35.56
C GLU A 629 -14.39 -1.69 34.94
N SER A 630 -15.45 -1.27 34.23
CA SER A 630 -15.42 -0.08 33.36
C SER A 630 -16.23 1.12 33.86
N ASN A 631 -16.92 1.02 35.01
CA ASN A 631 -17.74 2.08 35.62
C ASN A 631 -18.71 2.80 34.65
N CYS A 632 -19.22 2.09 33.63
CA CYS A 632 -20.09 2.63 32.58
C CYS A 632 -21.57 2.34 32.88
N CYS A 633 -22.10 2.95 33.93
CA CYS A 633 -23.41 2.60 34.50
C CYS A 633 -24.57 2.78 33.51
N GLU A 634 -24.57 3.85 32.70
CA GLU A 634 -25.61 4.09 31.68
C GLU A 634 -25.63 3.03 30.57
N LEU A 635 -24.45 2.58 30.14
CA LEU A 635 -24.33 1.56 29.10
C LEU A 635 -24.81 0.21 29.62
N CYS A 636 -24.40 -0.17 30.84
CA CYS A 636 -24.87 -1.38 31.51
C CYS A 636 -26.40 -1.37 31.65
N LEU A 637 -26.99 -0.26 32.08
CA LEU A 637 -28.44 -0.10 32.18
C LEU A 637 -29.12 -0.33 30.82
N LYS A 638 -28.63 0.30 29.74
CA LYS A 638 -29.17 0.12 28.39
C LYS A 638 -29.06 -1.34 27.91
N LEU A 639 -27.95 -2.00 28.19
CA LEU A 639 -27.74 -3.41 27.84
C LEU A 639 -28.68 -4.35 28.63
N TYR A 640 -28.94 -4.06 29.91
CA TYR A 640 -29.91 -4.81 30.71
C TYR A 640 -31.33 -4.66 30.16
N LEU A 641 -31.74 -3.43 29.82
CA LEU A 641 -33.05 -3.19 29.20
C LEU A 641 -33.19 -3.88 27.85
N GLN A 642 -32.15 -3.82 27.01
CA GLN A 642 -32.15 -4.51 25.72
C GLN A 642 -32.18 -6.04 25.90
N SER A 643 -31.52 -6.56 26.94
CA SER A 643 -31.58 -7.99 27.32
C SER A 643 -32.99 -8.40 27.69
N ALA A 644 -33.70 -7.57 28.46
CA ALA A 644 -35.10 -7.82 28.84
C ALA A 644 -36.03 -7.84 27.62
N GLN A 645 -35.89 -6.87 26.71
CA GLN A 645 -36.65 -6.87 25.45
C GLN A 645 -36.33 -8.08 24.56
N ASN A 646 -35.06 -8.49 24.49
CA ASN A 646 -34.67 -9.66 23.73
C ASN A 646 -35.26 -10.94 24.34
N ALA A 647 -35.21 -11.09 25.66
CA ALA A 647 -35.84 -12.19 26.38
C ALA A 647 -37.35 -12.25 26.15
N ALA A 648 -38.04 -11.10 26.13
CA ALA A 648 -39.47 -11.03 25.84
C ALA A 648 -39.80 -11.46 24.41
N LYS A 649 -38.91 -11.16 23.44
CA LYS A 649 -39.04 -11.61 22.04
C LYS A 649 -38.76 -13.09 21.85
N THR A 650 -37.98 -13.71 22.75
CA THR A 650 -37.78 -15.16 22.73
C THR A 650 -39.01 -15.88 23.30
N GLY A 651 -39.48 -16.93 22.63
CA GLY A 651 -40.66 -17.68 23.07
C GLY A 651 -40.41 -18.65 24.23
N VAL A 652 -39.49 -18.34 25.15
CA VAL A 652 -39.09 -19.22 26.27
C VAL A 652 -40.13 -19.14 27.39
N GLU A 653 -40.50 -20.27 28.01
CA GLU A 653 -41.51 -20.31 29.09
C GLU A 653 -41.19 -19.35 30.26
N ASN A 654 -39.92 -19.25 30.67
CA ASN A 654 -39.46 -18.36 31.75
C ASN A 654 -39.10 -16.93 31.31
N ARG A 655 -39.60 -16.46 30.15
CA ARG A 655 -39.24 -15.14 29.59
C ARG A 655 -39.51 -13.98 30.56
N GLU A 656 -40.63 -14.03 31.29
CA GLU A 656 -41.05 -12.93 32.17
C GLU A 656 -40.15 -12.80 33.39
N THR A 657 -39.79 -13.92 34.02
CA THR A 657 -38.88 -13.95 35.16
C THR A 657 -37.50 -13.42 34.78
N ILE A 658 -36.98 -13.85 33.62
CA ILE A 658 -35.69 -13.39 33.10
C ILE A 658 -35.74 -11.88 32.79
N ALA A 659 -36.81 -11.41 32.15
CA ALA A 659 -37.00 -9.99 31.86
C ALA A 659 -37.11 -9.17 33.15
N TYR A 660 -37.87 -9.64 34.14
CA TYR A 660 -38.02 -9.01 35.45
C TYR A 660 -36.69 -8.91 36.20
N GLU A 661 -35.87 -9.96 36.20
CA GLU A 661 -34.53 -9.96 36.81
C GLU A 661 -33.62 -8.90 36.17
N PHE A 662 -33.61 -8.80 34.84
CA PHE A 662 -32.81 -7.80 34.13
C PHE A 662 -33.29 -6.37 34.39
N ILE A 663 -34.61 -6.14 34.41
CA ILE A 663 -35.18 -4.82 34.73
C ILE A 663 -34.90 -4.45 36.19
N SER A 664 -34.99 -5.41 37.12
CA SER A 664 -34.67 -5.19 38.53
C SER A 664 -33.20 -4.81 38.72
N GLN A 665 -32.27 -5.47 38.02
CA GLN A 665 -30.86 -5.09 38.01
C GLN A 665 -30.64 -3.70 37.40
N ALA A 666 -31.35 -3.35 36.32
CA ALA A 666 -31.31 -2.01 35.76
C ALA A 666 -31.81 -0.94 36.75
N PHE A 667 -32.84 -1.25 37.55
CA PHE A 667 -33.31 -0.36 38.63
C PHE A 667 -32.28 -0.21 39.75
N SER A 668 -31.62 -1.28 40.18
CA SER A 668 -30.54 -1.19 41.18
C SER A 668 -29.44 -0.24 40.70
N ILE A 669 -29.04 -0.34 39.43
CA ILE A 669 -28.02 0.54 38.84
C ILE A 669 -28.49 1.99 38.79
N TYR A 670 -29.75 2.19 38.41
CA TYR A 670 -30.36 3.52 38.39
C TYR A 670 -30.37 4.18 39.78
N GLU A 671 -30.69 3.41 40.82
CA GLU A 671 -30.83 3.93 42.19
C GLU A 671 -29.49 4.14 42.89
N GLU A 672 -28.48 3.32 42.62
CA GLU A 672 -27.19 3.35 43.33
C GLU A 672 -26.14 4.23 42.63
N GLU A 673 -26.08 4.21 41.29
CA GLU A 673 -24.92 4.74 40.55
C GLU A 673 -25.23 6.00 39.71
N ILE A 674 -26.46 6.18 39.22
CA ILE A 674 -26.81 7.28 38.31
C ILE A 674 -27.20 8.53 39.11
N ASN A 675 -26.27 9.48 39.22
CA ASN A 675 -26.46 10.69 40.01
C ASN A 675 -26.80 11.95 39.19
N ASP A 676 -26.51 11.99 37.88
CA ASP A 676 -26.80 13.16 37.06
C ASP A 676 -28.30 13.32 36.78
N SER A 677 -28.83 14.51 37.05
CA SER A 677 -30.27 14.79 36.94
C SER A 677 -30.82 14.64 35.52
N LYS A 678 -30.03 14.89 34.47
CA LYS A 678 -30.50 14.73 33.08
C LYS A 678 -30.47 13.25 32.68
N SER A 679 -29.39 12.56 33.01
CA SER A 679 -29.26 11.12 32.77
C SER A 679 -30.30 10.31 33.55
N GLN A 680 -30.64 10.71 34.77
CA GLN A 680 -31.70 10.07 35.57
C GLN A 680 -33.04 10.09 34.85
N LEU A 681 -33.49 11.25 34.35
CA LEU A 681 -34.75 11.33 33.61
C LEU A 681 -34.72 10.43 32.36
N PHE A 682 -33.64 10.51 31.57
CA PHE A 682 -33.53 9.74 30.34
C PHE A 682 -33.52 8.23 30.60
N CYS A 683 -32.74 7.76 31.58
CA CYS A 683 -32.69 6.35 31.96
C CYS A 683 -34.03 5.86 32.50
N LEU A 684 -34.72 6.65 33.33
CA LEU A 684 -36.03 6.29 33.85
C LEU A 684 -37.08 6.19 32.74
N LEU A 685 -37.07 7.13 31.78
CA LEU A 685 -37.96 7.07 30.61
C LEU A 685 -37.68 5.83 29.74
N LEU A 686 -36.41 5.44 29.57
CA LEU A 686 -36.05 4.19 28.88
C LEU A 686 -36.55 2.96 29.63
N ILE A 687 -36.45 2.92 30.96
CA ILE A 687 -37.00 1.83 31.77
C ILE A 687 -38.51 1.74 31.59
N ILE A 688 -39.24 2.86 31.73
CA ILE A 688 -40.70 2.92 31.55
C ILE A 688 -41.09 2.44 30.15
N SER A 689 -40.38 2.90 29.11
CA SER A 689 -40.64 2.48 27.74
C SER A 689 -40.42 0.98 27.54
N THR A 690 -39.38 0.42 28.16
CA THR A 690 -39.05 -1.02 28.07
C THR A 690 -40.11 -1.86 28.77
N VAL A 691 -40.53 -1.45 29.97
CA VAL A 691 -41.59 -2.11 30.74
C VAL A 691 -42.92 -2.10 29.98
N LYS A 692 -43.21 -1.01 29.23
CA LYS A 692 -44.42 -0.91 28.40
C LYS A 692 -44.40 -1.82 27.17
N ASP A 693 -43.22 -2.02 26.58
CA ASP A 693 -43.02 -2.82 25.36
C ASP A 693 -43.13 -4.33 25.63
N ILE A 694 -42.86 -4.74 26.87
CA ILE A 694 -42.93 -6.15 27.29
C ILE A 694 -44.34 -6.48 27.77
N GLU A 695 -44.95 -7.50 27.18
CA GLU A 695 -46.23 -8.04 27.65
C GLU A 695 -46.00 -8.99 28.83
N PHE A 696 -46.44 -8.58 30.02
CA PHE A 696 -46.44 -9.43 31.21
C PHE A 696 -47.82 -10.08 31.37
N GLU A 697 -47.89 -11.41 31.40
CA GLU A 697 -49.10 -12.16 31.71
C GLU A 697 -49.28 -12.34 33.23
N ILE A 698 -48.18 -12.37 33.98
CA ILE A 698 -48.19 -12.49 35.44
C ILE A 698 -48.21 -11.10 36.11
N GLU A 699 -49.35 -10.74 36.71
CA GLU A 699 -49.56 -9.45 37.38
C GLU A 699 -48.62 -9.23 38.58
N ASP A 700 -48.21 -10.31 39.27
CA ASP A 700 -47.31 -10.27 40.43
C ASP A 700 -45.92 -9.72 40.08
N ASN A 701 -45.43 -9.92 38.85
CA ASN A 701 -44.17 -9.37 38.38
C ASN A 701 -44.33 -7.95 37.83
N TYR A 702 -45.51 -7.60 37.30
CA TYR A 702 -45.74 -6.33 36.64
C TYR A 702 -46.06 -5.18 37.62
N SER A 703 -46.88 -5.45 38.63
CA SER A 703 -47.32 -4.46 39.63
C SER A 703 -46.15 -3.80 40.42
N PRO A 704 -45.12 -4.55 40.86
CA PRO A 704 -43.94 -3.94 41.50
C PRO A 704 -43.19 -2.97 40.59
N LEU A 705 -43.00 -3.32 39.31
CA LEU A 705 -42.29 -2.49 38.34
C LEU A 705 -43.05 -1.18 38.07
N LYS A 706 -44.38 -1.24 37.92
CA LYS A 706 -45.23 -0.04 37.78
C LYS A 706 -45.06 0.90 38.97
N SER A 707 -45.12 0.34 40.18
CA SER A 707 -45.01 1.09 41.43
C SER A 707 -43.63 1.74 41.57
N GLN A 708 -42.57 1.00 41.24
CA GLN A 708 -41.19 1.49 41.30
C GLN A 708 -40.92 2.60 40.29
N CYS A 709 -41.45 2.51 39.06
CA CYS A 709 -41.40 3.61 38.08
C CYS A 709 -42.00 4.91 38.64
N CYS A 710 -43.20 4.82 39.23
CA CYS A 710 -43.88 5.99 39.81
C CYS A 710 -43.14 6.57 41.02
N LEU A 711 -42.57 5.71 41.86
CA LEU A 711 -41.83 6.10 43.05
C LEU A 711 -40.52 6.80 42.67
N ASN A 712 -39.76 6.24 41.74
CA ASN A 712 -38.51 6.84 41.25
C ASN A 712 -38.74 8.11 40.43
N GLY A 713 -39.84 8.20 39.68
CA GLY A 713 -40.26 9.45 39.03
C GLY A 713 -40.57 10.56 40.05
N ALA A 714 -41.15 10.22 41.20
CA ALA A 714 -41.43 11.19 42.26
C ALA A 714 -40.19 11.62 43.05
N LYS A 715 -39.11 10.84 43.03
CA LYS A 715 -37.83 11.15 43.70
C LYS A 715 -36.91 12.09 42.90
N LEU A 716 -37.20 12.35 41.62
CA LEU A 716 -36.39 13.25 40.78
C LEU A 716 -36.30 14.65 41.39
N VAL A 717 -35.19 15.37 41.18
CA VAL A 717 -34.98 16.69 41.82
C VAL A 717 -35.83 17.79 41.18
N LYS A 718 -35.90 17.82 39.85
CA LYS A 718 -36.59 18.88 39.10
C LYS A 718 -38.09 18.58 38.99
N LYS A 719 -38.91 19.58 39.31
CA LYS A 719 -40.39 19.49 39.25
C LYS A 719 -40.91 19.20 37.84
N SER A 720 -40.30 19.78 36.81
CA SER A 720 -40.62 19.50 35.41
C SER A 720 -40.40 18.03 35.05
N ASP A 721 -39.28 17.48 35.51
CA ASP A 721 -38.84 16.13 35.17
C ASP A 721 -39.63 15.09 35.97
N GLN A 722 -39.99 15.40 37.23
CA GLN A 722 -40.95 14.63 38.02
C GLN A 722 -42.29 14.46 37.27
N ILE A 723 -42.86 15.55 36.75
CA ILE A 723 -44.14 15.52 36.04
C ILE A 723 -44.01 14.66 34.78
N ARG A 724 -42.98 14.89 33.95
CA ARG A 724 -42.77 14.12 32.72
C ARG A 724 -42.59 12.62 32.98
N ALA A 725 -41.81 12.25 33.99
CA ALA A 725 -41.61 10.85 34.37
C ALA A 725 -42.88 10.19 34.91
N ILE A 726 -43.65 10.87 35.78
CA ILE A 726 -44.90 10.33 36.33
C ILE A 726 -45.98 10.23 35.24
N LEU A 727 -46.06 11.19 34.32
CA LEU A 727 -46.96 11.12 33.16
C LEU A 727 -46.57 9.94 32.25
N ALA A 728 -45.28 9.72 31.98
CA ALA A 728 -44.86 8.55 31.22
C ALA A 728 -45.22 7.24 31.95
N ALA A 729 -44.97 7.15 33.25
CA ALA A 729 -45.31 5.98 34.07
C ALA A 729 -46.83 5.73 34.14
N SER A 730 -47.64 6.79 34.04
CA SER A 730 -49.10 6.67 34.00
C SER A 730 -49.57 5.78 32.83
N LEU A 731 -48.85 5.78 31.70
CA LEU A 731 -49.17 4.95 30.54
C LEU A 731 -49.06 3.43 30.80
N LEU A 732 -48.38 3.00 31.87
CA LEU A 732 -48.27 1.58 32.24
C LEU A 732 -49.58 1.04 32.84
N TYR A 733 -50.43 1.92 33.35
CA TYR A 733 -51.74 1.60 33.93
C TYR A 733 -52.87 1.59 32.89
N VAL A 734 -52.50 1.70 31.61
CA VAL A 734 -53.41 1.61 30.46
C VAL A 734 -53.17 0.27 29.78
N ASN A 735 -54.18 -0.60 29.77
CA ASN A 735 -54.08 -1.86 29.05
C ASN A 735 -54.44 -1.64 27.57
N ASN A 736 -53.44 -1.73 26.68
CA ASN A 736 -53.64 -1.51 25.24
C ASN A 736 -54.57 -2.56 24.58
N LYS A 737 -54.76 -3.74 25.18
CA LYS A 737 -55.60 -4.82 24.61
C LYS A 737 -57.08 -4.67 24.98
N THR A 738 -57.37 -4.16 26.18
CA THR A 738 -58.76 -4.00 26.68
C THR A 738 -59.23 -2.55 26.71
N ASN A 739 -58.35 -1.57 26.47
CA ASN A 739 -58.59 -0.13 26.68
C ASN A 739 -59.08 0.21 28.11
N GLU A 740 -58.90 -0.70 29.07
CA GLU A 740 -59.29 -0.47 30.46
C GLU A 740 -58.25 0.39 31.18
N VAL A 741 -58.75 1.30 32.00
CA VAL A 741 -57.96 2.25 32.78
C VAL A 741 -57.99 1.81 34.24
N GLU A 742 -56.82 1.50 34.80
CA GLU A 742 -56.69 1.21 36.22
C GLU A 742 -56.85 2.50 37.06
N SER A 743 -57.47 2.41 38.24
CA SER A 743 -57.72 3.56 39.15
C SER A 743 -56.44 4.32 39.55
N GLU A 744 -55.30 3.63 39.55
CA GLU A 744 -54.00 4.21 39.89
C GLU A 744 -53.54 5.27 38.88
N LEU A 745 -54.00 5.21 37.62
CA LEU A 745 -53.74 6.23 36.60
C LEU A 745 -54.17 7.63 37.10
N MET A 746 -55.38 7.71 37.65
CA MET A 746 -55.95 8.97 38.14
C MET A 746 -55.19 9.50 39.35
N LYS A 747 -54.62 8.62 40.19
CA LYS A 747 -53.76 9.05 41.29
C LYS A 747 -52.45 9.64 40.79
N CYS A 748 -51.85 9.08 39.74
CA CYS A 748 -50.66 9.64 39.09
C CYS A 748 -50.94 11.02 38.49
N ILE A 749 -52.04 11.18 37.74
CA ILE A 749 -52.43 12.46 37.12
C ILE A 749 -52.70 13.53 38.19
N ASN A 750 -53.47 13.18 39.23
CA ASN A 750 -53.74 14.09 40.34
C ASN A 750 -52.46 14.48 41.10
N LYS A 751 -51.49 13.57 41.21
CA LYS A 751 -50.17 13.85 41.78
C LYS A 751 -49.38 14.83 40.90
N CYS A 752 -49.39 14.68 39.57
CA CYS A 752 -48.77 15.65 38.65
C CYS A 752 -49.39 17.04 38.79
N CYS A 753 -50.72 17.14 38.86
CA CYS A 753 -51.42 18.41 39.04
C CYS A 753 -51.05 19.12 40.35
N LYS A 754 -50.88 18.36 41.44
CA LYS A 754 -50.40 18.87 42.74
C LYS A 754 -48.94 19.31 42.70
N ILE A 755 -48.09 18.60 41.96
CA ILE A 755 -46.68 18.98 41.80
C ILE A 755 -46.58 20.29 41.00
N ALA A 756 -47.39 20.43 39.94
CA ALA A 756 -47.47 21.65 39.13
C ALA A 756 -48.00 22.86 39.93
N SER A 757 -49.01 22.66 40.81
CA SER A 757 -49.52 23.75 41.66
C SER A 757 -48.51 24.27 42.68
N ASN A 758 -47.51 23.46 43.04
CA ASN A 758 -46.49 23.82 44.02
C ASN A 758 -45.28 24.55 43.40
N VAL A 759 -45.29 24.81 42.08
CA VAL A 759 -44.26 25.58 41.39
C VAL A 759 -44.55 27.08 41.57
N LEU A 760 -43.57 27.83 42.06
CA LEU A 760 -43.71 29.27 42.35
C LEU A 760 -43.64 30.16 41.09
N ASP A 761 -42.94 29.68 40.06
CA ASP A 761 -42.81 30.36 38.77
C ASP A 761 -44.06 30.12 37.92
N VAL A 762 -44.82 31.19 37.68
CA VAL A 762 -46.11 31.15 36.96
C VAL A 762 -45.93 30.77 35.50
N GLU A 763 -44.83 31.17 34.86
CA GLU A 763 -44.56 30.85 33.44
C GLU A 763 -44.26 29.35 33.28
N LEU A 764 -43.39 28.81 34.13
CA LEU A 764 -43.09 27.38 34.15
C LEU A 764 -44.30 26.54 34.58
N GLN A 765 -45.11 27.04 35.52
CA GLN A 765 -46.35 26.39 35.95
C GLN A 765 -47.36 26.28 34.79
N LEU A 766 -47.58 27.36 34.04
CA LEU A 766 -48.43 27.36 32.85
C LEU A 766 -47.92 26.38 31.79
N GLN A 767 -46.60 26.37 31.52
CA GLN A 767 -45.99 25.40 30.62
C GLN A 767 -46.29 23.96 31.03
N LEU A 768 -46.12 23.63 32.32
CA LEU A 768 -46.35 22.29 32.84
C LEU A 768 -47.83 21.87 32.78
N TYR A 769 -48.77 22.81 33.01
CA TYR A 769 -50.19 22.52 32.83
C TYR A 769 -50.55 22.23 31.37
N VAL A 770 -49.97 22.95 30.41
CA VAL A 770 -50.16 22.66 28.98
C VAL A 770 -49.53 21.31 28.59
N GLU A 771 -48.36 20.95 29.14
CA GLU A 771 -47.75 19.63 28.94
C GLU A 771 -48.64 18.49 29.49
N ILE A 772 -49.20 18.66 30.70
CA ILE A 772 -50.15 17.69 31.29
C ILE A 772 -51.41 17.58 30.43
N LEU A 773 -51.99 18.71 30.00
CA LEU A 773 -53.18 18.72 29.16
C LEU A 773 -52.93 18.00 27.82
N SER A 774 -51.76 18.20 27.22
CA SER A 774 -51.35 17.51 25.99
C SER A 774 -51.32 15.99 26.18
N HIS A 775 -50.77 15.52 27.30
CA HIS A 775 -50.72 14.10 27.63
C HIS A 775 -52.10 13.50 27.90
N LEU A 776 -52.98 14.23 28.60
CA LEU A 776 -54.36 13.82 28.82
C LEU A 776 -55.15 13.75 27.51
N THR A 777 -54.84 14.64 26.57
CA THR A 777 -55.46 14.66 25.23
C THR A 777 -55.18 13.37 24.45
N LEU A 778 -53.99 12.77 24.60
CA LEU A 778 -53.69 11.44 24.05
C LEU A 778 -54.57 10.34 24.67
N LEU A 779 -54.85 10.42 25.97
CA LEU A 779 -55.64 9.46 26.73
C LEU A 779 -57.15 9.59 26.48
N LEU A 780 -57.62 10.66 25.83
CA LEU A 780 -59.02 10.83 25.42
C LEU A 780 -59.51 9.75 24.45
N ARG A 781 -58.63 8.96 23.83
CA ARG A 781 -59.03 7.78 23.03
C ARG A 781 -59.67 6.68 23.88
N LEU A 782 -59.46 6.69 25.18
CA LEU A 782 -59.94 5.66 26.12
C LEU A 782 -61.37 5.93 26.65
N ASN A 783 -62.01 7.06 26.25
CA ASN A 783 -63.38 7.46 26.61
C ASN A 783 -63.71 7.34 28.12
N ASN A 784 -62.79 7.78 28.99
CA ASN A 784 -62.99 7.77 30.43
C ASN A 784 -63.47 9.15 30.94
N LYS A 785 -64.61 9.19 31.63
CA LYS A 785 -65.26 10.41 32.15
C LYS A 785 -64.39 11.17 33.17
N ASP A 786 -63.61 10.46 33.97
CA ASP A 786 -62.79 11.08 35.01
C ASP A 786 -61.62 11.89 34.39
N ILE A 787 -61.11 11.46 33.23
CA ILE A 787 -60.06 12.16 32.49
C ILE A 787 -60.62 13.44 31.86
N GLU A 788 -61.85 13.37 31.31
CA GLU A 788 -62.55 14.53 30.73
C GLU A 788 -62.80 15.62 31.78
N GLU A 789 -63.20 15.25 33.00
CA GLU A 789 -63.41 16.20 34.10
C GLU A 789 -62.10 16.90 34.52
N VAL A 790 -60.98 16.17 34.56
CA VAL A 790 -59.66 16.74 34.88
C VAL A 790 -59.17 17.66 33.76
N CYS A 791 -59.41 17.31 32.50
CA CYS A 791 -59.11 18.19 31.36
C CYS A 791 -59.85 19.52 31.46
N MET A 792 -61.16 19.49 31.75
CA MET A 792 -61.96 20.72 31.91
C MET A 792 -61.43 21.62 33.02
N LYS A 793 -61.13 21.06 34.19
CA LYS A 793 -60.55 21.79 35.32
C LYS A 793 -59.17 22.39 35.02
N LEU A 794 -58.38 21.74 34.16
CA LEU A 794 -57.07 22.25 33.76
C LEU A 794 -57.20 23.38 32.72
N VAL A 795 -58.12 23.27 31.76
CA VAL A 795 -58.42 24.33 30.80
C VAL A 795 -58.88 25.60 31.52
N GLU A 796 -59.82 25.48 32.46
CA GLU A 796 -60.29 26.62 33.27
C GLU A 796 -59.13 27.32 34.01
N LYS A 797 -58.22 26.55 34.62
CA LYS A 797 -57.05 27.09 35.33
C LYS A 797 -56.05 27.77 34.39
N ILE A 798 -55.81 27.21 33.20
CA ILE A 798 -54.91 27.80 32.20
C ILE A 798 -55.52 29.10 31.66
N ASP A 799 -56.82 29.14 31.40
CA ASP A 799 -57.53 30.34 30.92
C ASP A 799 -57.60 31.45 31.98
N GLU A 800 -57.63 31.10 33.27
CA GLU A 800 -57.53 32.07 34.37
C GLU A 800 -56.12 32.65 34.51
N GLN A 801 -55.09 31.79 34.52
CA GLN A 801 -53.70 32.21 34.74
C GLN A 801 -53.05 32.87 33.50
N SER A 802 -53.47 32.51 32.28
CA SER A 802 -52.99 33.14 31.03
C SER A 802 -53.43 34.60 30.86
N LYS A 803 -54.44 35.05 31.61
CA LYS A 803 -54.85 36.47 31.64
C LYS A 803 -53.86 37.36 32.41
N GLU A 804 -53.12 36.78 33.35
CA GLU A 804 -52.19 37.51 34.21
C GLU A 804 -50.74 37.46 33.70
N THR A 805 -50.35 36.39 32.99
CA THR A 805 -49.00 36.23 32.42
C THR A 805 -49.09 35.64 31.01
N ALA A 806 -48.46 36.29 30.02
CA ALA A 806 -48.51 35.85 28.63
C ALA A 806 -47.73 34.54 28.41
N LEU A 807 -48.31 33.60 27.65
CA LEU A 807 -47.63 32.37 27.24
C LEU A 807 -46.55 32.65 26.19
N SER A 808 -45.51 31.83 26.19
CA SER A 808 -44.55 31.78 25.07
C SER A 808 -45.26 31.30 23.78
N GLU A 809 -44.89 31.87 22.63
CA GLU A 809 -45.55 31.66 21.32
C GLU A 809 -45.68 30.16 20.95
N LEU A 810 -44.71 29.34 21.32
CA LEU A 810 -44.73 27.89 21.06
C LEU A 810 -45.78 27.16 21.91
N ILE A 811 -45.90 27.53 23.19
CA ILE A 811 -46.80 26.90 24.17
C ILE A 811 -48.24 27.33 23.87
N GLU A 812 -48.45 28.58 23.46
CA GLU A 812 -49.75 29.08 23.03
C GLU A 812 -50.29 28.30 21.81
N ARG A 813 -49.44 28.05 20.81
CA ARG A 813 -49.81 27.19 19.67
C ARG A 813 -50.15 25.76 20.09
N GLN A 814 -49.39 25.18 21.02
CA GLN A 814 -49.69 23.84 21.56
C GLN A 814 -51.04 23.82 22.29
N TYR A 815 -51.32 24.85 23.09
CA TYR A 815 -52.58 25.00 23.81
C TYR A 815 -53.78 25.12 22.85
N ILE A 816 -53.67 25.97 21.82
CA ILE A 816 -54.72 26.14 20.79
C ILE A 816 -55.00 24.81 20.07
N ASN A 817 -53.95 24.05 19.74
CA ASN A 817 -54.11 22.73 19.11
C ASN A 817 -54.82 21.73 20.02
N ASN A 818 -54.45 21.69 21.31
CA ASN A 818 -55.12 20.82 22.29
C ASN A 818 -56.61 21.18 22.45
N ILE A 819 -56.93 22.47 22.53
CA ILE A 819 -58.32 22.95 22.59
C ILE A 819 -59.09 22.57 21.33
N SER A 820 -58.51 22.73 20.14
CA SER A 820 -59.14 22.33 18.88
C SER A 820 -59.52 20.85 18.89
N LEU A 821 -58.64 19.99 19.40
CA LEU A 821 -58.89 18.56 19.49
C LEU A 821 -59.94 18.21 20.56
N LEU A 822 -59.96 18.92 21.69
CA LEU A 822 -61.00 18.80 22.72
C LEU A 822 -62.38 19.26 22.22
N LYS A 823 -62.42 20.30 21.39
CA LYS A 823 -63.64 20.80 20.72
C LYS A 823 -64.19 19.80 19.71
N HIS A 824 -63.33 19.12 18.94
CA HIS A 824 -63.75 18.08 18.00
C HIS A 824 -64.39 16.85 18.69
N LYS A 825 -64.19 16.66 20.00
CA LYS A 825 -64.78 15.59 20.80
C LYS A 825 -65.95 16.04 21.70
N ASP A 826 -66.44 17.27 21.54
CA ASP A 826 -67.53 17.86 22.35
C ASP A 826 -67.27 17.96 23.87
N ILE A 827 -66.00 17.94 24.30
CA ILE A 827 -65.63 17.98 25.72
C ILE A 827 -65.62 19.43 26.26
N VAL A 828 -65.15 20.38 25.44
CA VAL A 828 -65.15 21.82 25.75
C VAL A 828 -66.19 22.51 24.88
N LYS A 829 -67.12 23.26 25.49
CA LYS A 829 -68.16 24.00 24.74
C LYS A 829 -67.54 25.07 23.84
N SER A 830 -68.07 25.21 22.63
CA SER A 830 -67.82 26.35 21.76
C SER A 830 -68.33 27.63 22.44
N ASN A 831 -67.43 28.42 23.02
CA ASN A 831 -67.71 29.84 23.14
C ASN A 831 -67.41 30.45 21.76
N ASP A 832 -68.49 30.79 21.06
CA ASP A 832 -68.47 31.74 19.94
C ASP A 832 -67.90 33.10 20.36
#